data_AF-A0A3L6FR14-F1
#
_entry.id   AF-A0A3L6FR14-F1
#
_cell.length_a   1.000
_cell.length_b   1.000
_cell.length_c   1.000
_cell.angle_alpha   90.00
_cell.angle_beta   90.00
_cell.angle_gamma   90.00
#
_symmetry.space_group_name_H-M   'P 1'
#
loop_
_entity.id
_entity.type
_entity.pdbx_description
1 polymer ?
#
loop_
_entity_poly.entity_id
_entity_poly.type
_entity_poly.pdbx_seq_one_letter_code
_entity_poly.pdbx_strand_id
1 'polypeptide(L)'
;MAGRGRPRPGSHQALVVAAVILLLAAASGAGAGSPDRPAPGPPLFLPLTRSYPNASRLAASLRRGLGDGVHPNARMRLHDDLLTNGYYTTRLYIGTPPQEFALIVDSGSTVTYVPCSSCEQCGNHQDFKNAYQKKLVAKAFSNDLHATLQMHLWLGIHLNVIIVLPPSLLRPHLAQLHHWLLELFGAVCAKRGKTKQLHPWSPLKHAETKEIFSCLEINSFADPRFQPDLSSSYSPVKCNVDCTCDSDKKQCTYERQYAEMSSSSGVLGEDIVSFGRESELKPQHAIFGCENSETGDLFSQHADGIMGLGRGQLSIMDQLVEKGVISDSFSLCYGGMDIGGGAMVLGGMLAPPDMIFSNSDPLRSPYYNIELKEIHVAGKALRVESRIFNSKHGTVLDSGTTYAYLPEQAFVAFKEAVTSKVHSLKKIRGPDPSYKDICFAGAGRNVSKLHEVFPDVDMVFGNGQKLSLTPENYLFRHSKVDGAYCLGVFQNGKDPTTLLGGIIVRNTLVTYDRHNEKIGFWKTNCSELWERLHIGDTPSPAPSSDTSSEHDMSPAPAPSNLPEFDVGLITVDMSINVTYPNLKPHLHELAELIAKELEIDSRQVRVMNITSQGNSTLIRWGIFPAESDNAMSNATAMGIIYRLTQHHVQLPENLGSYQLLEWNVQPLPRRSWFQEHVVSMLLGILLVILVTLSAFLVVLVWRKKFSGQAAYRPVDSVVPEQELQPL
;
A
#
# COMPACT_ATOMS: atom_id res chain seq x y z
N MET A 1 -82.11 -32.29 -18.74
CA MET A 1 -82.45 -33.73 -18.73
C MET A 1 -81.21 -34.50 -19.14
N ALA A 2 -80.82 -35.49 -18.31
CA ALA A 2 -79.89 -36.60 -18.56
C ALA A 2 -78.44 -36.24 -18.99
N GLY A 3 -77.38 -36.87 -18.50
CA GLY A 3 -77.25 -38.05 -17.65
C GLY A 3 -75.76 -38.36 -17.40
N ARG A 4 -75.50 -39.01 -16.28
CA ARG A 4 -74.19 -39.47 -15.79
C ARG A 4 -73.54 -40.50 -16.72
N GLY A 5 -72.21 -40.55 -16.73
CA GLY A 5 -71.44 -41.70 -17.22
C GLY A 5 -69.95 -41.61 -16.85
N ARG A 6 -69.55 -42.36 -15.82
CA ARG A 6 -68.18 -42.60 -15.34
C ARG A 6 -67.78 -44.04 -15.77
N PRO A 7 -66.53 -44.52 -15.58
CA PRO A 7 -65.32 -44.36 -16.40
C PRO A 7 -64.77 -45.73 -16.90
N ARG A 8 -63.65 -45.77 -17.65
CA ARG A 8 -62.59 -46.81 -17.52
C ARG A 8 -61.32 -46.46 -18.35
N PRO A 9 -60.15 -46.99 -17.94
CA PRO A 9 -58.83 -46.36 -18.12
C PRO A 9 -58.00 -46.98 -19.27
N GLY A 10 -57.02 -46.21 -19.75
CA GLY A 10 -56.01 -46.70 -20.70
C GLY A 10 -54.75 -45.84 -20.72
N SER A 11 -53.63 -46.51 -20.47
CA SER A 11 -52.23 -46.17 -20.78
C SER A 11 -51.60 -44.91 -20.17
N HIS A 12 -50.77 -45.18 -19.16
CA HIS A 12 -49.57 -44.42 -18.84
C HIS A 12 -48.70 -44.18 -20.08
N GLN A 13 -48.38 -42.91 -20.33
CA GLN A 13 -47.16 -42.35 -20.93
C GLN A 13 -47.53 -41.13 -21.78
N ALA A 14 -47.66 -39.96 -21.13
CA ALA A 14 -47.47 -38.61 -21.68
C ALA A 14 -48.13 -37.56 -20.78
N LEU A 15 -47.63 -37.33 -19.56
CA LEU A 15 -48.07 -36.18 -18.74
C LEU A 15 -47.05 -35.83 -17.64
N VAL A 16 -45.87 -35.39 -18.06
CA VAL A 16 -44.93 -34.66 -17.20
C VAL A 16 -44.46 -33.35 -17.84
N VAL A 17 -44.80 -33.04 -19.09
CA VAL A 17 -44.22 -31.88 -19.81
C VAL A 17 -45.20 -30.71 -20.03
N ALA A 18 -46.46 -30.80 -19.60
CA ALA A 18 -47.47 -29.77 -19.91
C ALA A 18 -48.02 -28.97 -18.71
N ALA A 19 -47.40 -29.04 -17.53
CA ALA A 19 -47.91 -28.41 -16.30
C ALA A 19 -47.04 -27.27 -15.72
N VAL A 20 -45.99 -26.82 -16.42
CA VAL A 20 -45.15 -25.69 -15.98
C VAL A 20 -45.51 -24.37 -16.70
N ILE A 21 -46.32 -24.41 -17.75
CA ILE A 21 -46.57 -23.24 -18.62
C ILE A 21 -47.90 -22.51 -18.32
N LEU A 22 -48.70 -22.96 -17.35
CA LEU A 22 -50.04 -22.41 -17.07
C LEU A 22 -50.26 -21.94 -15.62
N LEU A 23 -49.20 -21.43 -14.97
CA LEU A 23 -49.29 -20.74 -13.67
C LEU A 23 -48.77 -19.28 -13.73
N LEU A 24 -48.76 -18.69 -14.93
CA LEU A 24 -48.54 -17.26 -15.17
C LEU A 24 -49.76 -16.66 -15.91
N ALA A 25 -50.87 -16.46 -15.21
CA ALA A 25 -51.91 -15.48 -15.56
C ALA A 25 -52.99 -15.37 -14.47
N ALA A 26 -52.87 -14.33 -13.65
CA ALA A 26 -53.90 -13.48 -13.03
C ALA A 26 -55.32 -14.02 -12.69
N ALA A 27 -55.68 -13.93 -11.40
CA ALA A 27 -56.87 -13.26 -10.84
C ALA A 27 -56.80 -13.33 -9.29
N SER A 28 -56.50 -12.26 -8.53
CA SER A 28 -57.44 -11.22 -8.00
C SER A 28 -58.63 -11.82 -7.24
N GLY A 29 -58.96 -11.54 -5.97
CA GLY A 29 -58.46 -10.69 -4.90
C GLY A 29 -59.50 -10.70 -3.75
N ALA A 30 -59.09 -10.51 -2.49
CA ALA A 30 -59.96 -10.11 -1.37
C ALA A 30 -59.08 -9.60 -0.21
N GLY A 31 -59.36 -8.39 0.27
CA GLY A 31 -58.50 -7.65 1.20
C GLY A 31 -58.91 -7.69 2.67
N ALA A 32 -58.00 -7.17 3.51
CA ALA A 32 -58.23 -6.50 4.79
C ALA A 32 -56.89 -5.83 5.20
N GLY A 33 -56.93 -4.56 5.62
CA GLY A 33 -55.78 -3.64 5.59
C GLY A 33 -54.99 -3.41 6.89
N SER A 34 -53.89 -2.64 6.77
CA SER A 34 -53.31 -1.68 7.73
C SER A 34 -52.04 -1.02 7.10
N PRO A 35 -51.46 0.06 7.68
CA PRO A 35 -51.45 1.42 7.14
C PRO A 35 -50.24 1.77 6.25
N ASP A 36 -50.43 2.81 5.43
CA ASP A 36 -49.48 3.41 4.50
C ASP A 36 -48.12 3.78 5.13
N ARG A 37 -47.03 3.35 4.48
CA ARG A 37 -45.73 4.03 4.52
C ARG A 37 -45.52 4.73 3.17
N PRO A 38 -45.25 6.05 3.13
CA PRO A 38 -44.94 6.72 1.87
C PRO A 38 -43.57 6.24 1.36
N ALA A 39 -43.50 6.00 0.05
CA ALA A 39 -42.27 5.64 -0.67
C ALA A 39 -41.20 6.74 -0.49
N PRO A 40 -39.90 6.39 -0.43
CA PRO A 40 -38.85 7.39 -0.36
C PRO A 40 -38.82 8.16 -1.69
N GLY A 41 -39.08 9.47 -1.60
CA GLY A 41 -38.89 10.40 -2.71
C GLY A 41 -37.41 10.51 -3.11
N PRO A 42 -37.11 11.19 -4.22
CA PRO A 42 -35.73 11.40 -4.65
C PRO A 42 -34.95 12.14 -3.55
N PRO A 43 -33.64 11.87 -3.39
CA PRO A 43 -32.84 12.52 -2.35
C PRO A 43 -32.87 14.03 -2.55
N LEU A 44 -33.47 14.72 -1.58
CA LEU A 44 -33.37 16.16 -1.42
C LEU A 44 -31.91 16.47 -1.04
N PHE A 45 -31.14 16.97 -2.00
CA PHE A 45 -29.96 17.77 -1.70
C PHE A 45 -30.43 19.06 -1.03
N LEU A 46 -30.50 19.07 0.30
CA LEU A 46 -30.54 20.31 1.06
C LEU A 46 -29.11 20.83 1.14
N PRO A 47 -28.75 21.91 0.44
CA PRO A 47 -27.52 22.58 0.76
C PRO A 47 -27.75 23.24 2.12
N LEU A 48 -27.09 22.75 3.15
CA LEU A 48 -26.90 23.57 4.36
C LEU A 48 -25.93 24.70 3.98
N THR A 49 -26.40 25.67 3.19
CA THR A 49 -25.77 26.99 3.13
C THR A 49 -26.08 27.66 4.46
N ARG A 50 -25.26 27.41 5.48
CA ARG A 50 -25.15 28.38 6.56
C ARG A 50 -24.43 29.57 5.93
N SER A 51 -25.16 30.67 5.81
CA SER A 51 -24.67 31.98 5.37
C SER A 51 -23.27 32.20 5.92
N TYR A 52 -22.30 32.45 5.03
CA TYR A 52 -20.95 32.88 5.39
C TYR A 52 -21.06 33.93 6.51
N PRO A 53 -20.55 33.69 7.73
CA PRO A 53 -20.45 34.76 8.70
C PRO A 53 -19.41 35.75 8.19
N ASN A 54 -19.90 36.81 7.52
CA ASN A 54 -19.20 38.05 7.18
C ASN A 54 -17.72 37.85 6.78
N ALA A 55 -17.47 37.68 5.48
CA ALA A 55 -16.13 37.79 4.86
C ALA A 55 -15.34 39.05 5.31
N SER A 56 -16.04 40.07 5.83
CA SER A 56 -15.47 41.27 6.41
C SER A 56 -14.70 41.06 7.74
N ARG A 57 -14.98 40.00 8.52
CA ARG A 57 -14.19 39.69 9.73
C ARG A 57 -12.91 38.90 9.43
N LEU A 58 -12.94 38.00 8.45
CA LEU A 58 -11.75 37.31 7.92
C LEU A 58 -10.80 38.29 7.23
N ALA A 59 -11.32 39.20 6.42
CA ALA A 59 -10.53 40.26 5.78
C ALA A 59 -9.86 41.22 6.79
N ALA A 60 -10.48 41.44 7.96
CA ALA A 60 -9.92 42.30 9.00
C ALA A 60 -8.81 41.62 9.83
N SER A 61 -8.86 40.29 9.99
CA SER A 61 -7.79 39.51 10.64
C SER A 61 -6.59 39.33 9.72
N LEU A 62 -6.82 39.04 8.43
CA LEU A 62 -5.76 38.87 7.41
C LEU A 62 -5.02 40.18 7.09
N ARG A 63 -5.64 41.35 7.30
CA ARG A 63 -4.95 42.65 7.14
C ARG A 63 -3.94 42.98 8.25
N ARG A 64 -3.93 42.25 9.37
CA ARG A 64 -2.94 42.44 10.46
C ARG A 64 -1.72 41.53 10.35
N GLY A 65 -1.63 40.71 9.30
CA GLY A 65 -0.52 39.82 9.01
C GLY A 65 0.12 40.06 7.63
N LEU A 66 0.25 41.31 7.20
CA LEU A 66 1.17 41.67 6.10
C LEU A 66 2.60 41.68 6.66
N GLY A 67 3.06 40.49 7.05
CA GLY A 67 4.46 40.18 7.25
C GLY A 67 4.88 39.27 6.11
N ASP A 68 5.96 39.64 5.46
CA ASP A 68 6.72 38.94 4.40
C ASP A 68 7.29 37.59 4.90
N GLY A 69 6.44 36.74 5.46
CA GLY A 69 6.79 35.46 6.06
C GLY A 69 6.44 34.33 5.11
N VAL A 70 7.46 33.63 4.60
CA VAL A 70 7.30 32.35 3.89
C VAL A 70 6.59 31.38 4.83
N HIS A 71 5.30 31.12 4.60
CA HIS A 71 4.58 30.06 5.30
C HIS A 71 5.23 28.71 4.96
N PRO A 72 5.44 27.80 5.93
CA PRO A 72 5.99 26.48 5.65
C PRO A 72 5.03 25.68 4.78
N ASN A 73 5.57 24.84 3.90
CA ASN A 73 4.77 23.98 3.03
C ASN A 73 4.83 22.52 3.47
N ALA A 74 3.72 21.80 3.30
CA ALA A 74 3.71 20.35 3.44
C ALA A 74 4.03 19.71 2.09
N ARG A 75 5.30 19.38 1.85
CA ARG A 75 5.74 18.67 0.63
C ARG A 75 5.64 17.17 0.88
N MET A 76 4.87 16.48 0.06
CA MET A 76 4.58 15.06 0.24
C MET A 76 4.69 14.30 -1.08
N ARG A 77 5.17 13.07 -1.00
CA ARG A 77 5.29 12.20 -2.16
C ARG A 77 3.92 11.65 -2.51
N LEU A 78 3.65 11.56 -3.80
CA LEU A 78 2.55 10.76 -4.32
C LEU A 78 3.06 9.40 -4.73
N HIS A 79 2.24 8.38 -4.44
CA HIS A 79 2.46 6.98 -4.74
C HIS A 79 1.35 6.45 -5.64
N ASP A 80 1.50 5.21 -6.08
CA ASP A 80 0.53 4.50 -6.93
C ASP A 80 0.36 5.10 -8.33
N ASP A 81 -0.57 4.56 -9.10
CA ASP A 81 -0.82 4.96 -10.47
C ASP A 81 -2.26 4.65 -10.89
N LEU A 82 -2.70 5.35 -11.94
CA LEU A 82 -4.08 5.23 -12.45
C LEU A 82 -4.37 3.90 -13.16
N LEU A 83 -3.36 3.18 -13.67
CA LEU A 83 -3.58 1.93 -14.41
C LEU A 83 -3.80 0.76 -13.45
N THR A 84 -2.99 0.68 -12.40
CA THR A 84 -3.01 -0.42 -11.42
C THR A 84 -4.08 -0.21 -10.37
N ASN A 85 -4.14 0.99 -9.78
CA ASN A 85 -4.95 1.28 -8.61
C ASN A 85 -6.12 2.23 -8.91
N GLY A 86 -6.05 3.02 -9.98
CA GLY A 86 -7.09 3.99 -10.35
C GLY A 86 -6.99 5.33 -9.63
N TYR A 87 -6.06 5.48 -8.69
CA TYR A 87 -5.85 6.69 -7.88
C TYR A 87 -4.39 6.86 -7.48
N TYR A 88 -4.07 8.04 -6.94
CA TYR A 88 -2.79 8.32 -6.30
C TYR A 88 -2.99 8.43 -4.79
N THR A 89 -2.06 7.86 -4.02
CA THR A 89 -2.05 7.99 -2.56
C THR A 89 -0.90 8.84 -2.05
N THR A 90 -1.04 9.39 -0.85
CA THR A 90 0.06 9.95 -0.07
C THR A 90 0.13 9.31 1.31
N ARG A 91 1.16 9.63 2.10
CA ARG A 91 1.32 9.12 3.46
C ARG A 91 0.99 10.21 4.48
N LEU A 92 -0.05 9.97 5.28
CA LEU A 92 -0.41 10.82 6.41
C LEU A 92 -0.16 10.06 7.70
N TYR A 93 0.36 10.75 8.71
CA TYR A 93 0.64 10.16 10.01
C TYR A 93 -0.27 10.77 11.07
N ILE A 94 -1.03 9.95 11.80
CA ILE A 94 -2.03 10.39 12.78
C ILE A 94 -1.70 9.80 14.16
N GLY A 95 -1.73 10.63 15.20
CA GLY A 95 -1.62 10.22 16.59
C GLY A 95 -0.26 10.38 17.26
N THR A 96 -0.21 10.06 18.56
CA THR A 96 1.00 10.08 19.39
C THR A 96 1.14 8.77 20.19
N PRO A 97 2.03 7.84 19.80
CA PRO A 97 2.98 7.94 18.69
C PRO A 97 2.28 7.90 17.30
N PRO A 98 2.91 8.45 16.25
CA PRO A 98 2.30 8.53 14.93
C PRO A 98 2.03 7.14 14.31
N GLN A 99 0.83 6.96 13.78
CA GLN A 99 0.38 5.81 12.98
C GLN A 99 0.30 6.23 11.50
N GLU A 100 0.85 5.46 10.58
CA GLU A 100 0.97 5.81 9.16
C GLU A 100 -0.19 5.24 8.33
N PHE A 101 -0.75 6.06 7.43
CA PHE A 101 -1.85 5.67 6.53
C PHE A 101 -1.59 6.12 5.09
N ALA A 102 -1.93 5.26 4.14
CA ALA A 102 -1.93 5.50 2.70
C ALA A 102 -3.29 6.05 2.25
N LEU A 103 -3.40 7.36 2.05
CA LEU A 103 -4.70 8.01 1.74
C LEU A 103 -4.79 8.42 0.27
N ILE A 104 -5.92 8.13 -0.37
CA ILE A 104 -6.26 8.65 -1.70
C ILE A 104 -6.33 10.18 -1.62
N VAL A 105 -5.67 10.86 -2.54
CA VAL A 105 -5.68 12.32 -2.60
C VAL A 105 -6.87 12.78 -3.43
N ASP A 106 -7.86 13.39 -2.78
CA ASP A 106 -9.17 13.65 -3.38
C ASP A 106 -9.62 15.11 -3.27
N SER A 107 -9.59 15.84 -4.39
CA SER A 107 -10.08 17.21 -4.52
C SER A 107 -11.58 17.30 -4.78
N GLY A 108 -12.24 16.18 -5.06
CA GLY A 108 -13.69 16.02 -5.25
C GLY A 108 -14.45 15.81 -3.95
N SER A 109 -13.78 15.54 -2.83
CA SER A 109 -14.42 15.41 -1.52
C SER A 109 -13.73 16.22 -0.42
N THR A 110 -14.44 16.42 0.70
CA THR A 110 -14.00 17.32 1.77
C THR A 110 -13.55 16.59 3.02
N VAL A 111 -13.87 15.32 3.23
CA VAL A 111 -13.60 14.66 4.52
C VAL A 111 -12.33 13.84 4.41
N THR A 112 -11.35 14.11 5.28
CA THR A 112 -10.23 13.20 5.49
C THR A 112 -10.63 12.13 6.50
N TYR A 113 -10.45 10.86 6.19
CA TYR A 113 -10.81 9.75 7.10
C TYR A 113 -9.95 8.50 6.90
N VAL A 114 -9.96 7.67 7.93
CA VAL A 114 -9.32 6.34 7.99
C VAL A 114 -10.22 5.35 8.75
N PRO A 115 -10.22 4.06 8.39
CA PRO A 115 -10.78 2.97 9.17
C PRO A 115 -10.22 2.97 10.59
N CYS A 116 -11.12 2.94 11.57
CA CYS A 116 -10.74 2.78 12.96
C CYS A 116 -10.76 1.31 13.38
N SER A 117 -10.01 0.99 14.43
CA SER A 117 -9.94 -0.37 14.96
C SER A 117 -11.28 -0.92 15.46
N SER A 118 -12.23 -0.03 15.76
CA SER A 118 -13.63 -0.33 16.07
C SER A 118 -14.49 -0.66 14.84
N CYS A 119 -13.98 -0.49 13.62
CA CYS A 119 -14.79 -0.69 12.42
C CYS A 119 -15.15 -2.17 12.20
N GLU A 120 -16.44 -2.49 12.24
CA GLU A 120 -16.92 -3.86 11.98
C GLU A 120 -17.34 -4.07 10.51
N GLN A 121 -17.57 -2.98 9.77
CA GLN A 121 -18.08 -3.00 8.40
C GLN A 121 -17.12 -2.31 7.40
N CYS A 122 -15.82 -2.40 7.62
CA CYS A 122 -14.80 -1.91 6.70
C CYS A 122 -14.13 -3.07 5.96
N GLY A 123 -13.60 -2.74 4.79
CA GLY A 123 -12.72 -3.58 4.01
C GLY A 123 -11.45 -3.97 4.75
N ASN A 124 -10.62 -4.76 4.08
CA ASN A 124 -9.23 -4.93 4.47
C ASN A 124 -8.39 -4.07 3.53
N HIS A 125 -7.68 -3.10 4.09
CA HIS A 125 -6.79 -2.22 3.33
C HIS A 125 -5.35 -2.76 3.41
N GLN A 126 -4.50 -2.38 2.45
CA GLN A 126 -3.17 -2.98 2.34
C GLN A 126 -2.13 -2.26 3.21
N ASP A 127 -1.50 -3.04 4.09
CA ASP A 127 -0.19 -2.71 4.67
C ASP A 127 0.91 -2.92 3.60
N PHE A 128 1.31 -1.83 2.93
CA PHE A 128 2.41 -1.79 1.95
C PHE A 128 3.75 -2.29 2.50
N LYS A 129 3.93 -2.43 3.82
CA LYS A 129 5.18 -2.92 4.41
C LYS A 129 5.28 -4.45 4.47
N ASN A 130 4.18 -5.20 4.39
CA ASN A 130 4.20 -6.58 4.93
C ASN A 130 3.58 -7.71 4.09
N ALA A 131 3.22 -7.53 2.82
CA ALA A 131 2.92 -8.70 1.97
C ALA A 131 4.14 -9.65 1.86
N TYR A 132 5.35 -9.08 1.82
CA TYR A 132 6.65 -9.78 1.84
C TYR A 132 6.93 -10.44 3.20
N GLN A 133 6.73 -9.70 4.30
CA GLN A 133 6.98 -10.15 5.67
C GLN A 133 5.97 -11.21 6.13
N LYS A 134 4.71 -11.15 5.68
CA LYS A 134 3.69 -12.19 5.88
C LYS A 134 4.15 -13.54 5.33
N LYS A 135 4.74 -13.57 4.13
CA LYS A 135 5.31 -14.80 3.55
C LYS A 135 6.60 -15.23 4.26
N LEU A 136 7.48 -14.30 4.61
CA LEU A 136 8.76 -14.61 5.25
C LEU A 136 8.58 -15.16 6.67
N VAL A 137 7.69 -14.56 7.48
CA VAL A 137 7.39 -14.98 8.85
C VAL A 137 6.56 -16.27 8.83
N ALA A 138 5.58 -16.42 7.96
CA ALA A 138 4.88 -17.71 7.80
C ALA A 138 5.82 -18.85 7.36
N LYS A 139 6.81 -18.56 6.51
CA LYS A 139 7.83 -19.51 6.07
C LYS A 139 8.89 -19.78 7.14
N ALA A 140 9.28 -18.79 7.93
CA ALA A 140 10.16 -18.93 9.09
C ALA A 140 9.50 -19.76 10.20
N PHE A 141 8.22 -19.49 10.52
CA PHE A 141 7.45 -20.30 11.47
C PHE A 141 7.20 -21.71 10.95
N SER A 142 6.92 -21.89 9.64
CA SER A 142 6.80 -23.22 9.05
C SER A 142 8.12 -24.00 9.15
N ASN A 143 9.24 -23.35 8.84
CA ASN A 143 10.58 -23.96 8.92
C ASN A 143 11.03 -24.21 10.36
N ASP A 144 10.71 -23.35 11.32
CA ASP A 144 11.00 -23.55 12.74
C ASP A 144 10.08 -24.63 13.33
N LEU A 145 8.81 -24.70 12.94
CA LEU A 145 7.93 -25.80 13.31
C LEU A 145 8.41 -27.12 12.69
N HIS A 146 8.91 -27.10 11.45
CA HIS A 146 9.53 -28.25 10.79
C HIS A 146 10.85 -28.65 11.46
N ALA A 147 11.69 -27.70 11.86
CA ALA A 147 12.94 -27.92 12.57
C ALA A 147 12.69 -28.42 14.00
N THR A 148 11.64 -27.94 14.66
CA THR A 148 11.24 -28.40 16.00
C THR A 148 10.60 -29.79 15.92
N LEU A 149 9.80 -30.09 14.89
CA LEU A 149 9.30 -31.45 14.61
C LEU A 149 10.42 -32.40 14.19
N GLN A 150 11.40 -31.96 13.39
CA GLN A 150 12.59 -32.73 13.02
C GLN A 150 13.49 -32.96 14.23
N MET A 151 13.66 -31.98 15.11
CA MET A 151 14.40 -32.11 16.35
C MET A 151 13.66 -33.00 17.36
N HIS A 152 12.33 -32.97 17.40
CA HIS A 152 11.52 -33.94 18.16
C HIS A 152 11.52 -35.34 17.57
N LEU A 153 11.55 -35.50 16.24
CA LEU A 153 11.75 -36.81 15.60
C LEU A 153 13.19 -37.30 15.81
N TRP A 154 14.20 -36.43 15.75
CA TRP A 154 15.60 -36.78 15.93
C TRP A 154 15.91 -37.12 17.39
N LEU A 155 15.43 -36.33 18.36
CA LEU A 155 15.46 -36.69 19.78
C LEU A 155 14.56 -37.90 20.07
N GLY A 156 13.40 -38.06 19.43
CA GLY A 156 12.50 -39.21 19.62
C GLY A 156 13.09 -40.52 19.09
N ILE A 157 13.82 -40.47 17.98
CA ILE A 157 14.53 -41.62 17.39
C ILE A 157 15.80 -41.92 18.20
N HIS A 158 16.54 -40.90 18.66
CA HIS A 158 17.74 -41.13 19.48
C HIS A 158 17.45 -41.43 20.97
N LEU A 159 16.34 -40.97 21.55
CA LEU A 159 15.92 -41.38 22.89
C LEU A 159 15.26 -42.77 22.90
N ASN A 160 14.57 -43.19 21.83
CA ASN A 160 14.09 -44.58 21.72
C ASN A 160 15.24 -45.59 21.58
N VAL A 161 16.44 -45.14 21.21
CA VAL A 161 17.65 -45.98 21.16
C VAL A 161 18.38 -46.04 22.51
N ILE A 162 18.03 -45.20 23.51
CA ILE A 162 18.79 -45.15 24.77
C ILE A 162 17.97 -45.32 26.06
N ILE A 163 16.64 -45.17 26.08
CA ILE A 163 15.92 -45.18 27.38
C ILE A 163 14.59 -45.94 27.37
N VAL A 164 14.60 -47.14 27.95
CA VAL A 164 13.41 -47.77 28.55
C VAL A 164 13.23 -47.15 29.95
N LEU A 165 12.51 -46.03 30.07
CA LEU A 165 12.07 -45.48 31.37
C LEU A 165 10.57 -45.19 31.36
N PRO A 166 9.88 -45.40 32.50
CA PRO A 166 8.43 -45.27 32.59
C PRO A 166 7.92 -43.81 32.49
N PRO A 167 6.68 -43.59 32.02
CA PRO A 167 6.11 -42.26 31.72
C PRO A 167 6.02 -41.29 32.92
N SER A 168 6.15 -41.78 34.15
CA SER A 168 6.09 -40.98 35.37
C SER A 168 7.31 -40.08 35.58
N LEU A 169 8.45 -40.37 34.95
CA LEU A 169 9.69 -39.61 35.09
C LEU A 169 9.88 -38.50 34.03
N LEU A 170 9.15 -38.54 32.90
CA LEU A 170 9.31 -37.57 31.81
C LEU A 170 8.48 -36.27 31.97
N ARG A 171 7.32 -36.32 32.64
CA ARG A 171 6.41 -35.16 32.80
C ARG A 171 7.04 -33.94 33.48
N PRO A 172 7.82 -34.05 34.57
CA PRO A 172 8.41 -32.87 35.21
C PRO A 172 9.47 -32.19 34.33
N HIS A 173 10.23 -32.96 33.55
CA HIS A 173 11.27 -32.40 32.66
C HIS A 173 10.71 -31.66 31.44
N LEU A 174 9.58 -32.11 30.89
CA LEU A 174 8.90 -31.41 29.79
C LEU A 174 8.26 -30.09 30.23
N ALA A 175 7.69 -30.04 31.45
CA ALA A 175 7.17 -28.80 32.02
C ALA A 175 8.28 -27.77 32.28
N GLN A 176 9.46 -28.24 32.71
CA GLN A 176 10.63 -27.40 32.98
C GLN A 176 11.27 -26.87 31.69
N LEU A 177 11.21 -27.63 30.59
CA LEU A 177 11.69 -27.18 29.27
C LEU A 177 10.78 -26.09 28.66
N HIS A 178 9.46 -26.22 28.83
CA HIS A 178 8.49 -25.21 28.39
C HIS A 178 8.64 -23.90 29.18
N HIS A 179 8.94 -24.01 30.48
CA HIS A 179 9.23 -22.86 31.33
C HIS A 179 10.54 -22.16 30.96
N TRP A 180 11.58 -22.92 30.61
CA TRP A 180 12.87 -22.38 30.12
C TRP A 180 12.73 -21.63 28.79
N LEU A 181 11.90 -22.13 27.88
CA LEU A 181 11.60 -21.45 26.61
C LEU A 181 10.90 -20.11 26.86
N LEU A 182 9.91 -20.06 27.75
CA LEU A 182 9.19 -18.83 28.10
C LEU A 182 10.09 -17.80 28.82
N GLU A 183 11.01 -18.24 29.68
CA GLU A 183 12.03 -17.35 30.27
C GLU A 183 13.01 -16.81 29.23
N LEU A 184 13.40 -17.62 28.24
CA LEU A 184 14.25 -17.17 27.14
C LEU A 184 13.55 -16.06 26.32
N PHE A 185 12.26 -16.22 26.02
CA PHE A 185 11.46 -15.22 25.31
C PHE A 185 11.23 -13.95 26.17
N GLY A 186 11.00 -14.09 27.48
CA GLY A 186 10.89 -12.98 28.42
C GLY A 186 12.20 -12.18 28.58
N ALA A 187 13.35 -12.86 28.59
CA ALA A 187 14.67 -12.24 28.71
C ALA A 187 15.06 -11.42 27.46
N VAL A 188 14.60 -11.83 26.28
CA VAL A 188 14.77 -11.06 25.03
C VAL A 188 13.99 -9.74 25.07
N CYS A 189 12.84 -9.71 25.74
CA CYS A 189 12.02 -8.50 25.90
C CYS A 189 12.61 -7.51 26.91
N ALA A 190 13.15 -8.00 28.04
CA ALA A 190 13.75 -7.17 29.09
C ALA A 190 14.97 -6.36 28.63
N LYS A 191 15.69 -6.83 27.60
CA LYS A 191 16.87 -6.15 27.03
C LYS A 191 16.51 -4.97 26.11
N ARG A 192 15.22 -4.80 25.74
CA ARG A 192 14.69 -3.72 24.88
C ARG A 192 13.95 -2.61 25.64
N GLY A 193 13.96 -2.62 26.98
CA GLY A 193 13.65 -1.44 27.79
C GLY A 193 12.17 -1.08 27.98
N LYS A 194 11.23 -2.03 27.87
CA LYS A 194 9.82 -1.81 28.25
C LYS A 194 9.29 -3.00 29.09
N THR A 195 8.67 -2.63 30.22
CA THR A 195 7.90 -3.37 31.25
C THR A 195 8.60 -4.20 32.35
N LYS A 196 7.87 -4.28 33.49
CA LYS A 196 8.28 -4.62 34.88
C LYS A 196 8.73 -6.08 35.07
N GLN A 197 9.61 -6.31 36.05
CA GLN A 197 10.01 -7.64 36.54
C GLN A 197 8.79 -8.53 36.87
N LEU A 198 8.70 -9.67 36.18
CA LEU A 198 7.76 -10.75 36.49
C LEU A 198 8.28 -11.60 37.66
N HIS A 199 7.43 -11.92 38.63
CA HIS A 199 7.77 -12.78 39.78
C HIS A 199 7.67 -14.27 39.43
N PRO A 200 8.47 -15.17 40.04
CA PRO A 200 8.76 -16.49 39.46
C PRO A 200 7.69 -17.58 39.67
N TRP A 201 6.52 -17.30 40.27
CA TRP A 201 5.58 -18.34 40.70
C TRP A 201 4.08 -17.95 40.61
N SER A 202 3.62 -17.42 39.47
CA SER A 202 2.19 -17.26 39.19
C SER A 202 1.82 -17.65 37.76
N PRO A 203 0.68 -18.33 37.52
CA PRO A 203 0.23 -18.67 36.17
C PRO A 203 -0.16 -17.41 35.38
N LEU A 204 0.40 -17.26 34.17
CA LEU A 204 0.19 -16.11 33.29
C LEU A 204 -1.28 -15.94 32.87
N LYS A 205 -1.80 -14.72 32.95
CA LYS A 205 -3.15 -14.37 32.46
C LYS A 205 -3.10 -13.95 30.99
N HIS A 206 -4.23 -14.07 30.28
CA HIS A 206 -4.39 -13.78 28.84
C HIS A 206 -3.92 -12.36 28.41
N ALA A 207 -3.82 -11.41 29.34
CA ALA A 207 -3.30 -10.07 29.11
C ALA A 207 -1.76 -10.03 28.95
N GLU A 208 -1.02 -10.91 29.61
CA GLU A 208 0.46 -10.92 29.57
C GLU A 208 0.99 -11.56 28.27
N THR A 209 0.21 -12.47 27.67
CA THR A 209 0.46 -12.98 26.31
C THR A 209 0.40 -11.88 25.25
N LYS A 210 -0.54 -10.90 25.38
CA LYS A 210 -0.64 -9.77 24.43
C LYS A 210 0.59 -8.84 24.49
N GLU A 211 1.18 -8.64 25.67
CA GLU A 211 2.42 -7.85 25.80
C GLU A 211 3.63 -8.56 25.18
N ILE A 212 3.74 -9.89 25.31
CA ILE A 212 4.83 -10.67 24.69
C ILE A 212 4.74 -10.61 23.15
N PHE A 213 3.53 -10.68 22.58
CA PHE A 213 3.30 -10.50 21.13
C PHE A 213 3.60 -9.06 20.67
N SER A 214 3.27 -8.06 21.48
CA SER A 214 3.63 -6.66 21.23
C SER A 214 5.14 -6.42 21.25
N CYS A 215 5.89 -7.16 22.07
CA CYS A 215 7.35 -7.03 22.20
C CYS A 215 8.14 -7.68 21.06
N LEU A 216 7.55 -8.66 20.36
CA LEU A 216 8.14 -9.36 19.21
C LEU A 216 7.91 -8.64 17.86
N GLU A 217 7.36 -7.41 17.85
CA GLU A 217 6.94 -6.70 16.62
C GLU A 217 5.94 -7.50 15.76
N ILE A 218 5.21 -8.46 16.35
CA ILE A 218 4.21 -9.28 15.63
C ILE A 218 2.88 -8.50 15.42
N ASN A 219 2.76 -7.26 15.90
CA ASN A 219 1.60 -6.42 15.62
C ASN A 219 1.64 -5.73 14.24
N SER A 220 2.70 -5.88 13.44
CA SER A 220 2.77 -5.31 12.09
C SER A 220 2.01 -6.11 11.02
N PHE A 221 1.11 -7.02 11.40
CA PHE A 221 0.42 -7.92 10.46
C PHE A 221 -1.08 -7.60 10.28
N ALA A 222 -1.59 -6.58 10.97
CA ALA A 222 -2.97 -6.14 10.90
C ALA A 222 -3.15 -5.02 9.85
N ASP A 223 -4.30 -5.03 9.19
CA ASP A 223 -4.89 -3.89 8.46
C ASP A 223 -4.58 -2.58 9.21
N PRO A 224 -3.98 -1.55 8.57
CA PRO A 224 -3.57 -0.31 9.21
C PRO A 224 -4.80 0.54 9.58
N ARG A 225 -5.61 0.02 10.50
CA ARG A 225 -6.72 0.73 11.10
C ARG A 225 -6.18 1.61 12.21
N PHE A 226 -6.66 2.84 12.26
CA PHE A 226 -6.30 3.76 13.32
C PHE A 226 -6.72 3.19 14.67
N GLN A 227 -5.79 3.19 15.61
CA GLN A 227 -5.97 2.71 16.98
C GLN A 227 -6.11 3.92 17.90
N PRO A 228 -7.34 4.37 18.23
CA PRO A 228 -7.53 5.57 19.03
C PRO A 228 -6.95 5.41 20.44
N ASP A 229 -7.12 4.23 21.03
CA ASP A 229 -6.65 3.90 22.38
C ASP A 229 -5.12 3.90 22.53
N LEU A 230 -4.38 3.79 21.41
CA LEU A 230 -2.91 3.84 21.41
C LEU A 230 -2.36 5.26 21.20
N SER A 231 -3.21 6.23 20.85
CA SER A 231 -2.80 7.61 20.68
C SER A 231 -3.11 8.42 21.93
N SER A 232 -2.06 8.92 22.58
CA SER A 232 -2.18 9.77 23.77
C SER A 232 -2.73 11.16 23.48
N SER A 233 -2.77 11.59 22.21
CA SER A 233 -3.28 12.89 21.76
C SER A 233 -4.67 12.81 21.11
N TYR A 234 -5.24 11.60 20.98
CA TYR A 234 -6.57 11.41 20.42
C TYR A 234 -7.66 11.95 21.34
N SER A 235 -8.64 12.63 20.77
CA SER A 235 -9.87 12.98 21.46
C SER A 235 -11.09 12.87 20.53
N PRO A 236 -12.19 12.22 20.96
CA PRO A 236 -13.41 12.19 20.16
C PRO A 236 -14.05 13.59 20.11
N VAL A 237 -14.54 13.99 18.94
CA VAL A 237 -15.24 15.27 18.78
C VAL A 237 -16.63 15.13 19.39
N LYS A 238 -16.85 15.83 20.51
CA LYS A 238 -18.11 15.80 21.24
C LYS A 238 -19.23 16.45 20.44
N CYS A 239 -20.40 15.84 20.48
CA CYS A 239 -21.62 16.36 19.87
C CYS A 239 -21.87 17.82 20.30
N ASN A 240 -22.12 18.69 19.33
CA ASN A 240 -22.46 20.09 19.53
C ASN A 240 -23.47 20.54 18.45
N VAL A 241 -23.90 21.81 18.51
CA VAL A 241 -24.90 22.36 17.57
C VAL A 241 -24.37 22.56 16.14
N ASP A 242 -23.07 22.43 15.94
CA ASP A 242 -22.37 22.69 14.68
C ASP A 242 -22.04 21.40 13.92
N CYS A 243 -22.42 20.22 14.43
CA CYS A 243 -22.23 18.94 13.77
C CYS A 243 -23.47 18.03 13.84
N THR A 244 -23.54 17.06 12.92
CA THR A 244 -24.47 15.93 13.05
C THR A 244 -23.96 15.01 14.15
N CYS A 245 -24.85 14.51 15.01
CA CYS A 245 -24.46 13.65 16.12
C CYS A 245 -24.99 12.23 15.98
N ASP A 246 -24.33 11.30 16.66
CA ASP A 246 -24.79 9.93 16.86
C ASP A 246 -26.15 9.86 17.58
N SER A 247 -26.75 8.67 17.61
CA SER A 247 -28.06 8.43 18.24
C SER A 247 -28.10 8.84 19.72
N ASP A 248 -26.97 8.68 20.40
CA ASP A 248 -26.80 9.00 21.82
C ASP A 248 -26.46 10.48 22.08
N LYS A 249 -26.28 11.29 21.03
CA LYS A 249 -25.86 12.70 21.08
C LYS A 249 -24.56 12.92 21.88
N LYS A 250 -23.63 11.97 21.77
CA LYS A 250 -22.33 12.00 22.45
C LYS A 250 -21.24 12.51 21.53
N GLN A 251 -21.25 12.10 20.26
CA GLN A 251 -20.16 12.36 19.32
C GLN A 251 -20.68 12.91 18.00
N CYS A 252 -19.86 13.73 17.35
CA CYS A 252 -20.13 14.15 15.98
C CYS A 252 -19.89 12.99 15.01
N THR A 253 -20.75 12.84 14.02
CA THR A 253 -20.66 11.83 12.97
C THR A 253 -20.44 12.47 11.61
N TYR A 254 -19.94 11.67 10.68
CA TYR A 254 -19.88 12.02 9.27
C TYR A 254 -20.40 10.86 8.43
N GLU A 255 -20.95 11.21 7.27
CA GLU A 255 -21.36 10.26 6.25
C GLU A 255 -21.06 10.89 4.88
N ARG A 256 -20.50 10.08 3.99
CA ARG A 256 -20.19 10.50 2.62
C ARG A 256 -20.60 9.42 1.64
N GLN A 257 -21.26 9.82 0.57
CA GLN A 257 -21.53 8.99 -0.59
C GLN A 257 -20.80 9.56 -1.81
N TYR A 258 -20.20 8.67 -2.60
CA TYR A 258 -19.42 8.99 -3.78
C TYR A 258 -20.17 8.72 -5.09
N ALA A 259 -19.60 9.19 -6.20
CA ALA A 259 -20.25 9.11 -7.52
C ALA A 259 -20.40 7.66 -8.01
N GLU A 260 -19.47 6.78 -7.65
CA GLU A 260 -19.53 5.34 -7.88
C GLU A 260 -20.52 4.60 -6.95
N MET A 261 -21.26 5.35 -6.12
CA MET A 261 -22.28 4.88 -5.17
C MET A 261 -21.74 4.18 -3.92
N SER A 262 -20.43 4.13 -3.75
CA SER A 262 -19.77 3.77 -2.49
C SER A 262 -20.06 4.79 -1.40
N SER A 263 -19.99 4.37 -0.15
CA SER A 263 -20.19 5.24 1.01
C SER A 263 -19.19 4.96 2.12
N SER A 264 -18.82 6.02 2.84
CA SER A 264 -18.01 6.01 4.05
C SER A 264 -18.79 6.68 5.18
N SER A 265 -18.78 6.09 6.38
CA SER A 265 -19.43 6.71 7.54
C SER A 265 -18.74 6.35 8.85
N GLY A 266 -18.81 7.26 9.81
CA GLY A 266 -18.14 7.09 11.10
C GLY A 266 -18.35 8.24 12.07
N VAL A 267 -17.45 8.32 13.04
CA VAL A 267 -17.40 9.39 14.04
C VAL A 267 -16.25 10.34 13.75
N LEU A 268 -16.34 11.60 14.18
CA LEU A 268 -15.25 12.55 14.07
C LEU A 268 -14.33 12.46 15.28
N GLY A 269 -13.03 12.37 15.03
CA GLY A 269 -11.96 12.44 16.02
C GLY A 269 -11.02 13.59 15.74
N GLU A 270 -10.42 14.15 16.78
CA GLU A 270 -9.33 15.12 16.68
C GLU A 270 -8.04 14.47 17.20
N ASP A 271 -6.97 14.58 16.42
CA ASP A 271 -5.63 14.13 16.82
C ASP A 271 -4.55 14.94 16.10
N ILE A 272 -3.29 14.70 16.43
CA ILE A 272 -2.13 15.28 15.76
C ILE A 272 -1.91 14.55 14.43
N VAL A 273 -1.89 15.31 13.35
CA VAL A 273 -1.52 14.87 12.00
C VAL A 273 -0.16 15.43 11.60
N SER A 274 0.61 14.64 10.86
CA SER A 274 1.88 15.07 10.27
C SER A 274 2.09 14.49 8.87
N PHE A 275 2.92 15.17 8.08
CA PHE A 275 2.95 15.05 6.61
C PHE A 275 4.23 14.38 6.10
N GLY A 276 4.85 13.53 6.92
CA GLY A 276 6.14 12.91 6.62
C GLY A 276 7.34 13.71 7.13
N ARG A 277 8.54 13.15 6.97
CA ARG A 277 9.79 13.75 7.49
C ARG A 277 10.33 14.83 6.56
N GLU A 278 9.93 14.77 5.30
CA GLU A 278 10.31 15.64 4.20
C GLU A 278 9.50 16.95 4.19
N SER A 279 8.44 17.03 4.99
CA SER A 279 7.58 18.20 5.11
C SER A 279 8.19 19.27 6.04
N GLU A 280 8.16 20.53 5.61
CA GLU A 280 8.54 21.70 6.43
C GLU A 280 7.46 22.04 7.46
N LEU A 281 6.21 21.67 7.17
CA LEU A 281 5.07 21.88 8.05
C LEU A 281 5.15 20.94 9.26
N LYS A 282 5.25 21.54 10.45
CA LYS A 282 5.24 20.82 11.74
C LYS A 282 3.90 20.12 11.97
N PRO A 283 3.84 19.05 12.80
CA PRO A 283 2.60 18.37 13.14
C PRO A 283 1.52 19.34 13.62
N GLN A 284 0.28 19.14 13.18
CA GLN A 284 -0.87 19.99 13.47
C GLN A 284 -1.98 19.15 14.07
N HIS A 285 -2.81 19.72 14.96
CA HIS A 285 -4.09 19.08 15.27
C HIS A 285 -4.98 19.10 14.02
N ALA A 286 -5.75 18.05 13.77
CA ALA A 286 -6.80 18.05 12.76
C ALA A 286 -7.95 17.12 13.17
N ILE A 287 -9.15 17.49 12.76
CA ILE A 287 -10.35 16.68 12.82
C ILE A 287 -10.38 15.79 11.57
N PHE A 288 -10.63 14.51 11.76
CA PHE A 288 -10.74 13.52 10.69
C PHE A 288 -11.86 12.52 11.02
N GLY A 289 -12.31 11.79 10.01
CA GLY A 289 -13.24 10.70 10.15
C GLY A 289 -12.56 9.43 10.66
N CYS A 290 -13.04 8.95 11.80
CA CYS A 290 -12.77 7.62 12.32
C CYS A 290 -13.89 6.70 11.83
N GLU A 291 -13.60 5.99 10.74
CA GLU A 291 -14.60 5.26 9.97
C GLU A 291 -15.06 3.98 10.66
N ASN A 292 -16.36 3.69 10.54
CA ASN A 292 -17.04 2.53 11.13
C ASN A 292 -17.77 1.65 10.10
N SER A 293 -18.00 2.15 8.87
CA SER A 293 -18.66 1.39 7.81
C SER A 293 -18.30 1.93 6.43
N GLU A 294 -17.95 1.00 5.54
CA GLU A 294 -17.67 1.21 4.12
C GLU A 294 -18.62 0.38 3.25
N THR A 295 -18.92 0.89 2.06
CA THR A 295 -19.65 0.14 1.04
C THR A 295 -19.02 0.29 -0.34
N GLY A 296 -19.37 -0.62 -1.26
CA GLY A 296 -18.96 -0.52 -2.66
C GLY A 296 -17.45 -0.68 -2.84
N ASP A 297 -16.89 0.12 -3.73
CA ASP A 297 -15.48 0.06 -4.15
C ASP A 297 -14.54 0.37 -2.98
N LEU A 298 -14.93 1.25 -2.05
CA LEU A 298 -14.16 1.59 -0.84
C LEU A 298 -13.86 0.35 0.01
N PHE A 299 -14.82 -0.57 0.14
CA PHE A 299 -14.65 -1.81 0.92
C PHE A 299 -13.57 -2.74 0.33
N SER A 300 -13.26 -2.60 -0.96
CA SER A 300 -12.29 -3.44 -1.67
C SER A 300 -11.02 -2.69 -2.07
N GLN A 301 -10.92 -1.41 -1.73
CA GLN A 301 -9.81 -0.57 -2.13
C GLN A 301 -8.53 -0.94 -1.38
N HIS A 302 -7.37 -0.64 -1.98
CA HIS A 302 -6.08 -0.92 -1.37
C HIS A 302 -5.64 0.17 -0.40
N ALA A 303 -6.03 1.43 -0.66
CA ALA A 303 -5.73 2.58 0.19
C ALA A 303 -6.46 2.50 1.54
N ASP A 304 -5.85 3.09 2.58
CA ASP A 304 -6.32 3.07 3.96
C ASP A 304 -7.38 4.15 4.25
N GLY A 305 -7.88 4.83 3.22
CA GLY A 305 -8.83 5.93 3.37
C GLY A 305 -8.61 7.04 2.36
N ILE A 306 -9.21 8.20 2.63
CA ILE A 306 -9.21 9.35 1.72
C ILE A 306 -8.73 10.60 2.46
N MET A 307 -7.93 11.41 1.78
CA MET A 307 -7.54 12.76 2.18
C MET A 307 -8.36 13.77 1.36
N GLY A 308 -9.38 14.36 1.99
CA GLY A 308 -10.24 15.35 1.36
C GLY A 308 -9.57 16.72 1.24
N LEU A 309 -9.41 17.18 0.00
CA LEU A 309 -8.85 18.49 -0.38
C LEU A 309 -9.90 19.48 -0.92
N GLY A 310 -11.15 19.03 -1.06
CA GLY A 310 -12.28 19.85 -1.49
C GLY A 310 -12.59 21.01 -0.53
N ARG A 311 -13.45 21.94 -0.97
CA ARG A 311 -13.85 23.11 -0.18
C ARG A 311 -14.85 22.70 0.92
N GLY A 312 -14.43 22.73 2.18
CA GLY A 312 -15.27 22.36 3.32
C GLY A 312 -14.48 22.23 4.63
N GLN A 313 -15.14 22.55 5.75
CA GLN A 313 -14.52 22.65 7.09
C GLN A 313 -13.80 21.39 7.58
N LEU A 314 -14.20 20.21 7.10
CA LEU A 314 -13.56 18.93 7.43
C LEU A 314 -12.36 18.60 6.53
N SER A 315 -12.08 19.41 5.51
CA SER A 315 -10.94 19.19 4.63
C SER A 315 -9.66 19.53 5.36
N ILE A 316 -8.60 18.77 5.08
CA ILE A 316 -7.30 19.07 5.67
C ILE A 316 -6.82 20.47 5.26
N MET A 317 -7.17 20.90 4.05
CA MET A 317 -6.83 22.23 3.56
C MET A 317 -7.48 23.35 4.36
N ASP A 318 -8.80 23.32 4.56
CA ASP A 318 -9.51 24.38 5.31
C ASP A 318 -9.02 24.45 6.75
N GLN A 319 -8.79 23.31 7.40
CA GLN A 319 -8.31 23.25 8.77
C GLN A 319 -6.89 23.85 8.93
N LEU A 320 -5.99 23.61 7.98
CA LEU A 320 -4.64 24.16 8.01
C LEU A 320 -4.62 25.67 7.66
N VAL A 321 -5.43 26.08 6.68
CA VAL A 321 -5.55 27.49 6.29
C VAL A 321 -6.20 28.32 7.39
N GLU A 322 -7.24 27.81 8.05
CA GLU A 322 -7.92 28.49 9.17
C GLU A 322 -6.97 28.70 10.37
N LYS A 323 -6.04 27.77 10.59
CA LYS A 323 -4.97 27.89 11.59
C LYS A 323 -3.85 28.85 11.18
N GLY A 324 -3.84 29.31 9.94
CA GLY A 324 -2.81 30.21 9.39
C GLY A 324 -1.43 29.58 9.26
N VAL A 325 -1.36 28.24 9.21
CA VAL A 325 -0.06 27.51 9.15
C VAL A 325 0.45 27.29 7.74
N ILE A 326 -0.44 27.35 6.74
CA ILE A 326 -0.12 27.35 5.31
C ILE A 326 -0.90 28.45 4.60
N SER A 327 -0.48 28.84 3.40
CA SER A 327 -1.27 29.68 2.51
C SER A 327 -2.42 28.89 1.86
N ASP A 328 -3.46 29.60 1.41
CA ASP A 328 -4.68 29.03 0.84
C ASP A 328 -4.48 28.59 -0.63
N SER A 329 -3.63 27.58 -0.80
CA SER A 329 -3.27 26.97 -2.08
C SER A 329 -2.75 25.55 -1.85
N PHE A 330 -2.85 24.70 -2.87
CA PHE A 330 -2.13 23.42 -2.92
C PHE A 330 -1.84 23.03 -4.37
N SER A 331 -0.90 22.12 -4.59
CA SER A 331 -0.61 21.62 -5.93
C SER A 331 -0.41 20.11 -5.97
N LEU A 332 -0.79 19.51 -7.10
CA LEU A 332 -0.67 18.09 -7.39
C LEU A 332 0.06 17.90 -8.72
N CYS A 333 0.98 16.95 -8.80
CA CYS A 333 1.70 16.59 -10.02
C CYS A 333 1.77 15.07 -10.13
N TYR A 334 0.96 14.51 -11.03
CA TYR A 334 0.89 13.07 -11.27
C TYR A 334 1.90 12.63 -12.31
N GLY A 335 2.59 11.53 -12.04
CA GLY A 335 3.49 10.88 -12.98
C GLY A 335 2.82 10.51 -14.30
N GLY A 336 3.64 10.36 -15.34
CA GLY A 336 3.20 10.00 -16.69
C GLY A 336 2.64 8.59 -16.81
N MET A 337 2.33 8.17 -18.04
CA MET A 337 1.83 6.81 -18.29
C MET A 337 2.84 5.71 -17.95
N ASP A 338 4.14 6.00 -18.03
CA ASP A 338 5.24 5.04 -17.78
C ASP A 338 5.79 5.09 -16.35
N ILE A 339 5.41 6.11 -15.58
CA ILE A 339 5.99 6.38 -14.25
C ILE A 339 4.86 6.73 -13.29
N GLY A 340 4.60 5.85 -12.33
CA GLY A 340 3.68 6.10 -11.22
C GLY A 340 4.22 7.13 -10.21
N GLY A 341 3.39 7.45 -9.22
CA GLY A 341 3.70 8.41 -8.17
C GLY A 341 3.70 9.87 -8.64
N GLY A 342 4.43 10.72 -7.92
CA GLY A 342 4.52 12.14 -8.21
C GLY A 342 4.78 12.97 -6.96
N ALA A 343 4.33 14.22 -6.97
CA ALA A 343 4.52 15.16 -5.88
C ALA A 343 3.22 15.92 -5.56
N MET A 344 3.03 16.23 -4.29
CA MET A 344 2.01 17.17 -3.85
C MET A 344 2.59 18.16 -2.84
N VAL A 345 2.02 19.36 -2.83
CA VAL A 345 2.38 20.41 -1.87
C VAL A 345 1.11 21.02 -1.30
N LEU A 346 0.97 21.00 0.03
CA LEU A 346 -0.05 21.76 0.74
C LEU A 346 0.57 23.11 1.16
N GLY A 347 -0.06 24.19 0.70
CA GLY A 347 0.48 25.54 0.75
C GLY A 347 0.86 26.07 -0.64
N GLY A 348 1.27 27.32 -0.66
CA GLY A 348 1.58 28.07 -1.88
C GLY A 348 2.95 27.73 -2.44
N MET A 349 2.99 27.57 -3.76
CA MET A 349 4.23 27.49 -4.52
C MET A 349 4.31 28.64 -5.51
N LEU A 350 5.54 29.07 -5.81
CA LEU A 350 5.78 30.04 -6.88
C LEU A 350 5.32 29.44 -8.21
N ALA A 351 4.39 30.12 -8.88
CA ALA A 351 3.94 29.71 -10.19
C ALA A 351 5.09 29.82 -11.20
N PRO A 352 5.41 28.73 -11.93
CA PRO A 352 6.35 28.79 -13.04
C PRO A 352 5.91 29.83 -14.10
N PRO A 353 6.83 30.52 -14.79
CA PRO A 353 6.49 31.59 -15.75
C PRO A 353 5.50 31.16 -16.84
N ASP A 354 5.59 29.92 -17.31
CA ASP A 354 4.75 29.38 -18.40
C ASP A 354 3.47 28.68 -17.90
N MET A 355 3.15 28.81 -16.61
CA MET A 355 1.91 28.27 -16.07
C MET A 355 0.71 29.02 -16.64
N ILE A 356 -0.25 28.28 -17.19
CA ILE A 356 -1.52 28.81 -17.69
C ILE A 356 -2.58 28.72 -16.60
N PHE A 357 -3.58 29.61 -16.61
CA PHE A 357 -4.60 29.66 -15.58
C PHE A 357 -6.00 29.59 -16.15
N SER A 358 -6.91 28.99 -15.38
CA SER A 358 -8.35 29.06 -15.59
C SER A 358 -9.03 29.58 -14.32
N ASN A 359 -10.09 30.38 -14.47
CA ASN A 359 -10.88 30.87 -13.35
C ASN A 359 -11.61 29.72 -12.64
N SER A 360 -11.65 29.76 -11.32
CA SER A 360 -12.28 28.76 -10.46
C SER A 360 -13.20 29.41 -9.43
N ASP A 361 -14.43 29.65 -9.86
CA ASP A 361 -15.47 30.32 -9.07
C ASP A 361 -16.09 29.39 -8.00
N PRO A 362 -15.83 29.61 -6.69
CA PRO A 362 -16.42 28.81 -5.61
C PRO A 362 -17.94 28.99 -5.45
N LEU A 363 -18.52 30.06 -5.99
CA LEU A 363 -19.98 30.28 -5.97
C LEU A 363 -20.69 29.45 -7.03
N ARG A 364 -19.98 29.08 -8.09
CA ARG A 364 -20.50 28.25 -9.18
C ARG A 364 -20.63 26.78 -8.79
N SER A 365 -19.70 26.27 -7.98
CA SER A 365 -19.67 24.86 -7.59
C SER A 365 -18.96 24.69 -6.24
N PRO A 366 -19.41 23.75 -5.39
CA PRO A 366 -18.63 23.36 -4.21
C PRO A 366 -17.31 22.65 -4.59
N TYR A 367 -17.21 22.13 -5.81
CA TYR A 367 -16.01 21.48 -6.34
C TYR A 367 -15.10 22.47 -7.04
N TYR A 368 -13.82 22.12 -7.19
CA TYR A 368 -12.90 22.88 -8.03
C TYR A 368 -13.31 22.79 -9.49
N ASN A 369 -13.81 23.90 -10.04
CA ASN A 369 -14.22 23.98 -11.44
C ASN A 369 -13.26 24.87 -12.25
N ILE A 370 -13.20 24.60 -13.55
CA ILE A 370 -12.52 25.42 -14.55
C ILE A 370 -13.51 25.91 -15.60
N GLU A 371 -13.22 27.03 -16.26
CA GLU A 371 -14.03 27.57 -17.35
C GLU A 371 -13.63 26.99 -18.71
N LEU A 372 -13.94 25.71 -18.96
CA LEU A 372 -13.65 25.06 -20.26
C LEU A 372 -14.62 25.55 -21.33
N LYS A 373 -14.15 26.23 -22.37
CA LYS A 373 -15.01 26.74 -23.44
C LYS A 373 -15.12 25.80 -24.62
N GLU A 374 -14.00 25.23 -25.05
CA GLU A 374 -13.90 24.39 -26.23
C GLU A 374 -12.90 23.26 -26.00
N ILE A 375 -13.10 22.15 -26.72
CA ILE A 375 -12.10 21.10 -26.89
C ILE A 375 -11.74 21.07 -28.37
N HIS A 376 -10.44 21.10 -28.70
CA HIS A 376 -9.94 20.98 -30.06
C HIS A 376 -9.26 19.62 -30.21
N VAL A 377 -9.54 18.90 -31.29
CA VAL A 377 -8.88 17.62 -31.61
C VAL A 377 -8.17 17.80 -32.94
N ALA A 378 -6.86 17.55 -32.98
CA ALA A 378 -6.00 17.85 -34.13
C ALA A 378 -6.17 19.30 -34.63
N GLY A 379 -6.20 20.26 -33.70
CA GLY A 379 -6.36 21.69 -33.97
C GLY A 379 -7.75 22.15 -34.40
N LYS A 380 -8.75 21.26 -34.45
CA LYS A 380 -10.14 21.60 -34.84
C LYS A 380 -11.09 21.54 -33.66
N ALA A 381 -11.81 22.63 -33.41
CA ALA A 381 -12.85 22.67 -32.38
C ALA A 381 -13.94 21.61 -32.61
N LEU A 382 -14.34 20.94 -31.54
CA LEU A 382 -15.51 20.06 -31.54
C LEU A 382 -16.77 20.87 -31.88
N ARG A 383 -17.67 20.29 -32.65
CA ARG A 383 -18.97 20.90 -33.02
C ARG A 383 -19.97 20.79 -31.88
N VAL A 384 -19.64 21.38 -30.74
CA VAL A 384 -20.41 21.33 -29.50
C VAL A 384 -20.48 22.73 -28.91
N GLU A 385 -21.64 23.14 -28.45
CA GLU A 385 -21.81 24.45 -27.83
C GLU A 385 -21.06 24.52 -26.49
N SER A 386 -20.41 25.66 -26.22
CA SER A 386 -19.58 25.86 -25.03
C SER A 386 -20.30 25.61 -23.69
N ARG A 387 -21.62 25.83 -23.64
CA ARG A 387 -22.43 25.58 -22.43
C ARG A 387 -22.48 24.10 -22.02
N ILE A 388 -22.27 23.17 -22.95
CA ILE A 388 -22.31 21.73 -22.68
C ILE A 388 -21.18 21.33 -21.74
N PHE A 389 -19.96 21.85 -21.94
CA PHE A 389 -18.83 21.59 -21.05
C PHE A 389 -19.04 22.16 -19.63
N ASN A 390 -19.92 23.15 -19.50
CA ASN A 390 -20.10 23.99 -18.33
C ASN A 390 -21.45 23.80 -17.62
N SER A 391 -22.16 22.70 -17.86
CA SER A 391 -23.48 22.46 -17.27
C SER A 391 -23.41 22.01 -15.80
N LYS A 392 -24.48 22.22 -15.04
CA LYS A 392 -24.63 21.87 -13.60
C LYS A 392 -23.47 22.41 -12.74
N HIS A 393 -22.49 21.60 -12.39
CA HIS A 393 -21.32 22.00 -11.57
C HIS A 393 -20.16 22.59 -12.39
N GLY A 394 -20.33 22.72 -13.71
CA GLY A 394 -19.29 23.16 -14.62
C GLY A 394 -18.38 22.03 -15.07
N THR A 395 -17.13 22.37 -15.38
CA THR A 395 -16.06 21.40 -15.62
C THR A 395 -15.30 21.22 -14.32
N VAL A 396 -15.60 20.13 -13.61
CA VAL A 396 -14.99 19.79 -12.32
C VAL A 396 -13.66 19.10 -12.55
N LEU A 397 -12.63 19.53 -11.82
CA LEU A 397 -11.34 18.86 -11.74
C LEU A 397 -11.27 18.06 -10.46
N ASP A 398 -11.14 16.75 -10.60
CA ASP A 398 -11.26 15.82 -9.49
C ASP A 398 -10.09 14.82 -9.47
N SER A 399 -9.25 14.98 -8.45
CA SER A 399 -8.06 14.17 -8.24
C SER A 399 -8.39 12.75 -7.73
N GLY A 400 -9.58 12.54 -7.15
CA GLY A 400 -10.09 11.24 -6.73
C GLY A 400 -10.72 10.43 -7.86
N THR A 401 -10.95 11.03 -9.03
CA THR A 401 -11.50 10.36 -10.21
C THR A 401 -10.39 9.91 -11.15
N THR A 402 -10.43 8.65 -11.62
CA THR A 402 -9.40 8.11 -12.54
C THR A 402 -9.44 8.74 -13.93
N TYR A 403 -10.63 8.72 -14.56
CA TYR A 403 -10.84 9.03 -15.98
C TYR A 403 -11.54 10.36 -16.20
N ALA A 404 -11.67 10.78 -17.46
CA ALA A 404 -12.52 11.92 -17.80
C ALA A 404 -13.92 11.45 -18.20
N TYR A 405 -14.94 12.20 -17.78
CA TYR A 405 -16.33 11.95 -18.12
C TYR A 405 -16.94 13.21 -18.73
N LEU A 406 -17.36 13.11 -19.99
CA LEU A 406 -17.97 14.20 -20.73
C LEU A 406 -19.49 13.98 -20.85
N PRO A 407 -20.30 15.05 -20.89
CA PRO A 407 -21.71 14.95 -21.27
C PRO A 407 -21.86 14.28 -22.64
N GLU A 408 -22.97 13.58 -22.86
CA GLU A 408 -23.19 12.74 -24.05
C GLU A 408 -22.81 13.41 -25.38
N GLN A 409 -23.28 14.64 -25.62
CA GLN A 409 -22.98 15.37 -26.85
C GLN A 409 -21.49 15.64 -27.04
N ALA A 410 -20.79 16.02 -25.96
CA ALA A 410 -19.36 16.26 -25.96
C ALA A 410 -18.56 14.97 -26.14
N PHE A 411 -18.94 13.89 -25.45
CA PHE A 411 -18.31 12.58 -25.58
C PHE A 411 -18.41 12.03 -27.01
N VAL A 412 -19.60 12.08 -27.61
CA VAL A 412 -19.82 11.59 -28.98
C VAL A 412 -18.94 12.36 -29.97
N ALA A 413 -18.94 13.70 -29.90
CA ALA A 413 -18.12 14.53 -30.76
C ALA A 413 -16.61 14.28 -30.56
N PHE A 414 -16.16 14.14 -29.31
CA PHE A 414 -14.76 13.85 -28.99
C PHE A 414 -14.32 12.49 -29.55
N LYS A 415 -15.09 11.44 -29.25
CA LYS A 415 -14.86 10.07 -29.73
C LYS A 415 -14.75 10.02 -31.25
N GLU A 416 -15.68 10.66 -31.96
CA GLU A 416 -15.69 10.69 -33.43
C GLU A 416 -14.47 11.45 -33.98
N ALA A 417 -14.13 12.59 -33.40
CA ALA A 417 -12.98 13.38 -33.80
C ALA A 417 -11.66 12.60 -33.64
N VAL A 418 -11.46 11.93 -32.51
CA VAL A 418 -10.26 11.10 -32.29
C VAL A 418 -10.26 9.86 -33.18
N THR A 419 -11.39 9.13 -33.26
CA THR A 419 -11.48 7.89 -34.05
C THR A 419 -11.25 8.16 -35.56
N SER A 420 -11.62 9.34 -36.06
CA SER A 420 -11.37 9.76 -37.45
C SER A 420 -9.90 10.00 -37.79
N LYS A 421 -9.01 10.04 -36.79
CA LYS A 421 -7.57 10.26 -36.97
C LYS A 421 -6.72 9.00 -36.83
N VAL A 422 -7.31 7.88 -36.40
CA VAL A 422 -6.60 6.64 -36.05
C VAL A 422 -6.96 5.45 -36.95
N HIS A 423 -7.32 5.71 -38.21
CA HIS A 423 -7.75 4.68 -39.17
C HIS A 423 -6.68 3.63 -39.49
N SER A 424 -5.39 3.94 -39.25
CA SER A 424 -4.29 3.00 -39.40
C SER A 424 -4.26 1.91 -38.31
N LEU A 425 -4.95 2.12 -37.19
CA LEU A 425 -4.97 1.20 -36.06
C LEU A 425 -6.14 0.21 -36.12
N LYS A 426 -5.91 -0.99 -35.58
CA LYS A 426 -6.95 -2.02 -35.49
C LYS A 426 -7.79 -1.79 -34.24
N LYS A 427 -9.08 -1.48 -34.40
CA LYS A 427 -10.01 -1.44 -33.26
C LYS A 427 -10.15 -2.83 -32.62
N ILE A 428 -10.01 -2.91 -31.30
CA ILE A 428 -10.12 -4.15 -30.51
C ILE A 428 -11.11 -3.97 -29.36
N ARG A 429 -11.47 -5.09 -28.69
CA ARG A 429 -12.26 -5.04 -27.44
C ARG A 429 -11.40 -4.52 -26.30
N GLY A 430 -12.04 -3.98 -25.26
CA GLY A 430 -11.37 -3.61 -24.01
C GLY A 430 -10.83 -4.79 -23.22
N PRO A 431 -9.96 -4.52 -22.23
CA PRO A 431 -9.39 -5.55 -21.37
C PRO A 431 -10.47 -6.23 -20.51
N ASP A 432 -11.47 -5.49 -20.05
CA ASP A 432 -12.63 -6.03 -19.34
C ASP A 432 -13.88 -6.00 -20.26
N PRO A 433 -14.44 -7.18 -20.62
CA PRO A 433 -15.63 -7.25 -21.48
C PRO A 433 -16.90 -6.63 -20.88
N SER A 434 -16.92 -6.38 -19.57
CA SER A 434 -18.04 -5.74 -18.86
C SER A 434 -18.18 -4.27 -19.23
N TYR A 435 -17.08 -3.65 -19.67
CA TYR A 435 -17.03 -2.26 -20.10
C TYR A 435 -16.94 -2.15 -21.62
N LYS A 436 -17.54 -1.08 -22.17
CA LYS A 436 -17.58 -0.81 -23.61
C LYS A 436 -16.44 0.11 -24.02
N ASP A 437 -15.22 -0.28 -23.67
CA ASP A 437 -14.04 0.53 -23.93
C ASP A 437 -13.76 0.65 -25.44
N ILE A 438 -13.17 1.78 -25.82
CA ILE A 438 -12.80 2.08 -27.19
C ILE A 438 -11.30 1.94 -27.30
N CYS A 439 -10.84 0.80 -27.81
CA CYS A 439 -9.44 0.42 -27.83
C CYS A 439 -8.90 0.17 -29.23
N PHE A 440 -7.60 0.41 -29.40
CA PHE A 440 -6.88 0.32 -30.66
C PHE A 440 -5.55 -0.42 -30.45
N ALA A 441 -5.27 -1.41 -31.29
CA ALA A 441 -4.02 -2.15 -31.32
C ALA A 441 -3.14 -1.69 -32.49
N GLY A 442 -1.82 -1.84 -32.31
CA GLY A 442 -0.81 -1.51 -33.32
C GLY A 442 -0.17 -0.12 -33.18
N ALA A 443 -0.35 0.55 -32.03
CA ALA A 443 0.24 1.86 -31.77
C ALA A 443 1.70 1.79 -31.27
N GLY A 444 2.14 0.61 -30.82
CA GLY A 444 3.48 0.40 -30.28
C GLY A 444 3.59 0.71 -28.77
N ARG A 445 4.69 0.29 -28.14
CA ARG A 445 4.86 0.40 -26.66
C ARG A 445 5.31 1.77 -26.19
N ASN A 446 6.04 2.51 -27.04
CA ASN A 446 6.71 3.74 -26.67
C ASN A 446 5.71 4.91 -26.60
N VAL A 447 5.42 5.38 -25.39
CA VAL A 447 4.47 6.47 -25.12
C VAL A 447 4.85 7.76 -25.83
N SER A 448 6.15 8.06 -25.89
CA SER A 448 6.66 9.27 -26.52
C SER A 448 6.35 9.34 -28.02
N LYS A 449 6.10 8.20 -28.68
CA LYS A 449 5.75 8.14 -30.11
C LYS A 449 4.24 8.09 -30.38
N LEU A 450 3.39 8.08 -29.35
CA LEU A 450 1.95 7.99 -29.55
C LEU A 450 1.38 9.19 -30.30
N HIS A 451 2.01 10.37 -30.19
CA HIS A 451 1.60 11.59 -30.92
C HIS A 451 1.74 11.46 -32.44
N GLU A 452 2.54 10.50 -32.92
CA GLU A 452 2.67 10.20 -34.36
C GLU A 452 1.42 9.50 -34.92
N VAL A 453 0.62 8.87 -34.05
CA VAL A 453 -0.49 7.99 -34.43
C VAL A 453 -1.84 8.49 -33.89
N PHE A 454 -1.85 9.07 -32.69
CA PHE A 454 -3.02 9.66 -32.07
C PHE A 454 -2.93 11.19 -32.09
N PRO A 455 -4.06 11.90 -32.25
CA PRO A 455 -4.06 13.36 -32.38
C PRO A 455 -3.90 14.07 -31.04
N ASP A 456 -3.15 15.16 -31.00
CA ASP A 456 -3.17 16.06 -29.84
C ASP A 456 -4.56 16.68 -29.61
N VAL A 457 -4.84 16.97 -28.33
CA VAL A 457 -6.11 17.53 -27.87
C VAL A 457 -5.82 18.82 -27.09
N ASP A 458 -6.50 19.92 -27.39
CA ASP A 458 -6.41 21.14 -26.61
C ASP A 458 -7.71 21.40 -25.85
N MET A 459 -7.59 21.76 -24.57
CA MET A 459 -8.68 22.31 -23.77
C MET A 459 -8.53 23.83 -23.71
N VAL A 460 -9.50 24.56 -24.27
CA VAL A 460 -9.46 26.03 -24.36
C VAL A 460 -10.29 26.63 -23.24
N PHE A 461 -9.69 27.50 -22.42
CA PHE A 461 -10.34 28.13 -21.28
C PHE A 461 -11.02 29.46 -21.62
N GLY A 462 -11.83 29.98 -20.69
CA GLY A 462 -12.59 31.24 -20.83
C GLY A 462 -11.77 32.47 -21.20
N ASN A 463 -10.50 32.50 -20.79
CA ASN A 463 -9.53 33.56 -21.09
C ASN A 463 -8.75 33.34 -22.40
N GLY A 464 -9.06 32.27 -23.16
CA GLY A 464 -8.39 31.91 -24.40
C GLY A 464 -7.07 31.15 -24.25
N GLN A 465 -6.57 30.94 -23.03
CA GLN A 465 -5.42 30.06 -22.79
C GLN A 465 -5.79 28.60 -23.06
N LYS A 466 -4.80 27.78 -23.40
CA LYS A 466 -5.00 26.38 -23.83
C LYS A 466 -4.14 25.42 -23.04
N LEU A 467 -4.75 24.40 -22.47
CA LEU A 467 -4.05 23.22 -21.95
C LEU A 467 -3.95 22.18 -23.07
N SER A 468 -2.74 21.98 -23.59
CA SER A 468 -2.46 20.94 -24.58
C SER A 468 -2.28 19.59 -23.89
N LEU A 469 -2.96 18.57 -24.41
CA LEU A 469 -2.97 17.20 -23.92
C LEU A 469 -2.37 16.29 -24.99
N THR A 470 -1.32 15.58 -24.61
CA THR A 470 -0.72 14.54 -25.43
C THR A 470 -1.54 13.24 -25.30
N PRO A 471 -1.32 12.22 -26.15
CA PRO A 471 -2.06 10.97 -26.07
C PRO A 471 -2.04 10.29 -24.69
N GLU A 472 -1.00 10.46 -23.88
CA GLU A 472 -0.96 9.90 -22.52
C GLU A 472 -2.00 10.50 -21.57
N ASN A 473 -2.53 11.68 -21.88
CA ASN A 473 -3.51 12.40 -21.05
C ASN A 473 -4.96 11.99 -21.31
N TYR A 474 -5.24 11.23 -22.37
CA TYR A 474 -6.61 10.75 -22.66
C TYR A 474 -6.64 9.27 -23.07
N LEU A 475 -5.51 8.56 -23.01
CA LEU A 475 -5.41 7.13 -23.23
C LEU A 475 -4.96 6.38 -21.97
N PHE A 476 -5.37 5.12 -21.86
CA PHE A 476 -4.81 4.15 -20.91
C PHE A 476 -4.35 2.88 -21.65
N ARG A 477 -3.40 2.16 -21.05
CA ARG A 477 -2.82 0.95 -21.65
C ARG A 477 -3.81 -0.22 -21.59
N HIS A 478 -3.87 -1.01 -22.65
CA HIS A 478 -4.65 -2.24 -22.67
C HIS A 478 -3.90 -3.36 -21.95
N SER A 479 -4.36 -3.77 -20.76
CA SER A 479 -3.63 -4.73 -19.90
C SER A 479 -3.38 -6.12 -20.50
N LYS A 480 -4.16 -6.52 -21.52
CA LYS A 480 -4.06 -7.87 -22.15
C LYS A 480 -3.45 -7.90 -23.55
N VAL A 481 -3.29 -6.75 -24.20
CA VAL A 481 -2.85 -6.67 -25.59
C VAL A 481 -1.77 -5.62 -25.66
N ASP A 482 -0.56 -6.10 -25.93
CA ASP A 482 0.61 -5.28 -25.94
C ASP A 482 0.59 -4.23 -27.08
N GLY A 483 1.12 -3.04 -26.81
CA GLY A 483 1.11 -1.90 -27.73
C GLY A 483 -0.31 -1.43 -28.13
N ALA A 484 -1.33 -1.78 -27.35
CA ALA A 484 -2.70 -1.31 -27.52
C ALA A 484 -3.13 -0.35 -26.41
N TYR A 485 -3.98 0.61 -26.77
CA TYR A 485 -4.45 1.67 -25.89
C TYR A 485 -5.94 1.90 -26.06
N CYS A 486 -6.56 2.40 -25.00
CA CYS A 486 -7.99 2.66 -24.91
C CYS A 486 -8.24 4.13 -24.56
N LEU A 487 -9.33 4.71 -25.05
CA LEU A 487 -9.77 6.05 -24.63
C LEU A 487 -10.12 6.02 -23.13
N GLY A 488 -9.45 6.83 -22.33
CA GLY A 488 -9.79 7.10 -20.93
C GLY A 488 -10.72 8.30 -20.77
N VAL A 489 -11.57 8.52 -21.77
CA VAL A 489 -12.63 9.52 -21.77
C VAL A 489 -13.94 8.77 -22.00
N PHE A 490 -14.92 8.97 -21.14
CA PHE A 490 -16.18 8.24 -21.13
C PHE A 490 -17.37 9.20 -21.17
N GLN A 491 -18.56 8.65 -21.44
CA GLN A 491 -19.82 9.39 -21.31
C GLN A 491 -20.22 9.44 -19.83
N ASN A 492 -20.60 10.62 -19.32
CA ASN A 492 -21.08 10.80 -17.95
C ASN A 492 -22.56 10.39 -17.77
N GLY A 493 -22.95 9.23 -18.31
CA GLY A 493 -24.34 8.75 -18.24
C GLY A 493 -25.37 9.80 -18.63
N LYS A 494 -26.27 10.14 -17.69
CA LYS A 494 -27.27 11.21 -17.78
C LYS A 494 -26.87 12.48 -17.03
N ASP A 495 -25.74 12.49 -16.32
CA ASP A 495 -25.29 13.68 -15.61
C ASP A 495 -24.66 14.66 -16.61
N PRO A 496 -25.13 15.92 -16.67
CA PRO A 496 -24.59 16.91 -17.60
C PRO A 496 -23.28 17.55 -17.12
N THR A 497 -22.73 17.14 -15.97
CA THR A 497 -21.45 17.65 -15.45
C THR A 497 -20.29 17.11 -16.28
N THR A 498 -19.31 17.96 -16.57
CA THR A 498 -18.01 17.49 -17.10
C THR A 498 -17.09 17.22 -15.92
N LEU A 499 -16.52 16.02 -15.84
CA LEU A 499 -15.61 15.61 -14.77
C LEU A 499 -14.26 15.25 -15.37
N LEU A 500 -13.20 15.92 -14.95
CA LEU A 500 -11.84 15.68 -15.41
C LEU A 500 -11.05 15.00 -14.29
N GLY A 501 -10.76 13.71 -14.48
CA GLY A 501 -9.97 12.92 -13.55
C GLY A 501 -8.46 13.05 -13.74
N GLY A 502 -7.71 12.28 -12.96
CA GLY A 502 -6.25 12.25 -12.94
C GLY A 502 -5.61 11.98 -14.31
N ILE A 503 -6.29 11.25 -15.20
CA ILE A 503 -5.77 10.95 -16.54
C ILE A 503 -5.41 12.23 -17.33
N ILE A 504 -6.23 13.28 -17.21
CA ILE A 504 -6.06 14.54 -17.94
C ILE A 504 -4.79 15.29 -17.50
N VAL A 505 -4.35 15.08 -16.26
CA VAL A 505 -3.30 15.89 -15.61
C VAL A 505 -2.00 15.12 -15.35
N ARG A 506 -1.83 13.93 -15.95
CA ARG A 506 -0.52 13.28 -16.01
C ARG A 506 0.55 14.22 -16.58
N ASN A 507 1.75 14.19 -16.00
CA ASN A 507 2.86 15.10 -16.34
C ASN A 507 2.45 16.58 -16.39
N THR A 508 1.57 16.97 -15.47
CA THR A 508 1.07 18.33 -15.35
C THR A 508 1.05 18.72 -13.87
N LEU A 509 1.78 19.76 -13.50
CA LEU A 509 1.63 20.40 -12.21
C LEU A 509 0.35 21.22 -12.22
N VAL A 510 -0.63 20.80 -11.42
CA VAL A 510 -1.88 21.50 -11.19
C VAL A 510 -1.80 22.26 -9.89
N THR A 511 -2.00 23.57 -9.92
CA THR A 511 -2.01 24.41 -8.72
C THR A 511 -3.41 24.95 -8.49
N TYR A 512 -4.01 24.57 -7.36
CA TYR A 512 -5.30 25.06 -6.89
C TYR A 512 -5.06 26.30 -6.03
N ASP A 513 -4.98 27.47 -6.67
CA ASP A 513 -4.81 28.76 -5.99
C ASP A 513 -6.19 29.26 -5.53
N ARG A 514 -6.59 28.76 -4.36
CA ARG A 514 -7.91 29.00 -3.78
C ARG A 514 -8.07 30.46 -3.34
N HIS A 515 -6.99 31.07 -2.87
CA HIS A 515 -6.96 32.48 -2.47
C HIS A 515 -7.34 33.41 -3.63
N ASN A 516 -6.77 33.16 -4.81
CA ASN A 516 -7.01 33.97 -6.00
C ASN A 516 -8.06 33.37 -6.95
N GLU A 517 -8.83 32.38 -6.49
CA GLU A 517 -9.94 31.75 -7.22
C GLU A 517 -9.53 31.26 -8.63
N LYS A 518 -8.35 30.64 -8.77
CA LYS A 518 -7.83 30.17 -10.07
C LYS A 518 -7.14 28.81 -9.96
N ILE A 519 -7.13 28.08 -11.06
CA ILE A 519 -6.39 26.82 -11.19
C ILE A 519 -5.33 26.98 -12.26
N GLY A 520 -4.08 26.73 -11.89
CA GLY A 520 -2.90 26.78 -12.74
C GLY A 520 -2.53 25.40 -13.28
N PHE A 521 -2.08 25.35 -14.54
CA PHE A 521 -1.58 24.14 -15.19
C PHE A 521 -0.20 24.40 -15.78
N TRP A 522 0.75 23.51 -15.53
CA TRP A 522 2.08 23.60 -16.11
C TRP A 522 2.58 22.20 -16.50
N LYS A 523 2.88 21.98 -17.78
CA LYS A 523 3.41 20.71 -18.26
C LYS A 523 4.84 20.52 -17.77
N THR A 524 5.08 19.40 -17.08
CA THR A 524 6.39 19.06 -16.51
C THR A 524 6.47 17.56 -16.27
N ASN A 525 7.69 17.02 -16.27
CA ASN A 525 7.91 15.68 -15.74
C ASN A 525 7.68 15.69 -14.21
N CYS A 526 6.62 15.02 -13.77
CA CYS A 526 6.23 15.02 -12.36
C CYS A 526 7.09 14.07 -11.50
N SER A 527 7.78 13.09 -12.10
CA SER A 527 8.69 12.21 -11.35
C SER A 527 9.96 12.96 -10.92
N GLU A 528 10.48 13.85 -11.78
CA GLU A 528 11.62 14.71 -11.48
C GLU A 528 11.26 15.93 -10.63
N LEU A 529 10.00 16.36 -10.64
CA LEU A 529 9.56 17.49 -9.83
C LEU A 529 9.74 17.20 -8.32
N TRP A 530 9.48 15.96 -7.90
CA TRP A 530 9.71 15.55 -6.51
C TRP A 530 11.16 15.82 -6.08
N GLU A 531 12.15 15.38 -6.85
CA GLU A 531 13.57 15.59 -6.53
C GLU A 531 13.94 17.08 -6.51
N ARG A 532 13.43 17.87 -7.46
CA ARG A 532 13.67 19.32 -7.50
C ARG A 532 13.08 20.08 -6.31
N LEU A 533 11.96 19.62 -5.76
CA LEU A 533 11.34 20.21 -4.56
C LEU A 533 12.17 19.95 -3.27
N HIS A 534 13.14 19.02 -3.31
CA HIS A 534 14.02 18.68 -2.17
C HIS A 534 15.39 19.33 -2.26
N ILE A 535 15.83 19.72 -3.46
CA ILE A 535 17.04 20.51 -3.65
C ILE A 535 16.66 21.97 -3.42
N GLY A 536 16.83 22.44 -2.18
CA GLY A 536 16.53 23.82 -1.79
C GLY A 536 17.15 24.86 -2.74
N ASP A 537 16.48 26.00 -2.84
CA ASP A 537 16.80 27.15 -3.71
C ASP A 537 18.30 27.44 -3.86
N THR A 538 18.93 26.87 -4.89
CA THR A 538 20.12 27.46 -5.50
C THR A 538 19.68 28.05 -6.85
N PRO A 539 19.80 29.37 -7.07
CA PRO A 539 19.53 29.94 -8.38
C PRO A 539 20.50 29.33 -9.39
N SER A 540 19.98 28.73 -10.46
CA SER A 540 20.81 28.36 -11.61
C SER A 540 21.49 29.63 -12.15
N PRO A 541 22.83 29.67 -12.28
CA PRO A 541 23.47 30.77 -12.98
C PRO A 541 23.11 30.70 -14.47
N ALA A 542 22.78 31.85 -15.04
CA ALA A 542 22.57 32.04 -16.48
C ALA A 542 23.79 31.57 -17.30
N PRO A 543 23.61 31.17 -18.57
CA PRO A 543 24.71 30.65 -19.38
C PRO A 543 25.66 31.79 -19.77
N SER A 544 26.87 31.77 -19.21
CA SER A 544 28.00 32.55 -19.72
C SER A 544 28.91 31.66 -20.56
N SER A 545 29.15 32.12 -21.78
CA SER A 545 30.14 31.63 -22.74
C SER A 545 31.57 31.64 -22.19
N ASP A 546 32.37 30.74 -22.78
CA ASP A 546 33.84 30.78 -22.97
C ASP A 546 34.78 29.93 -22.07
N THR A 547 35.32 28.90 -22.75
CA THR A 547 36.69 28.35 -22.79
C THR A 547 37.43 27.86 -21.53
N SER A 548 37.58 26.53 -21.51
CA SER A 548 38.78 25.72 -21.21
C SER A 548 39.73 26.12 -20.08
N SER A 549 39.76 25.30 -19.03
CA SER A 549 40.99 24.72 -18.48
C SER A 549 40.66 23.54 -17.56
N GLU A 550 41.27 22.39 -17.84
CA GLU A 550 41.27 21.20 -16.98
C GLU A 550 41.89 21.53 -15.61
N HIS A 551 41.18 21.22 -14.53
CA HIS A 551 41.81 20.91 -13.24
C HIS A 551 40.97 19.89 -12.46
N ASP A 552 41.62 18.76 -12.24
CA ASP A 552 41.27 17.65 -11.36
C ASP A 552 41.09 18.12 -9.90
N MET A 553 39.95 17.81 -9.29
CA MET A 553 39.77 17.82 -7.83
C MET A 553 38.58 16.93 -7.43
N SER A 554 38.89 15.83 -6.74
CA SER A 554 37.95 14.86 -6.17
C SER A 554 36.85 15.49 -5.30
N PRO A 555 35.63 14.92 -5.29
CA PRO A 555 34.57 15.38 -4.39
C PRO A 555 34.77 14.90 -2.96
N ALA A 556 34.54 15.80 -2.01
CA ALA A 556 34.52 15.55 -0.57
C ALA A 556 33.35 14.61 -0.18
N PRO A 557 33.48 13.83 0.91
CA PRO A 557 32.49 12.83 1.29
C PRO A 557 31.25 13.47 1.93
N ALA A 558 30.08 12.95 1.56
CA ALA A 558 28.79 13.31 2.13
C ALA A 558 28.65 12.81 3.59
N PRO A 559 27.92 13.51 4.47
CA PRO A 559 27.67 13.06 5.83
C PRO A 559 26.62 11.93 5.83
N SER A 560 27.11 10.72 6.11
CA SER A 560 26.32 9.50 6.31
C SER A 560 25.60 9.56 7.67
N ASN A 561 24.28 9.31 7.69
CA ASN A 561 23.58 8.61 8.79
C ASN A 561 22.09 8.38 8.46
N LEU A 562 21.82 7.40 7.60
CA LEU A 562 20.58 6.61 7.55
C LEU A 562 20.98 5.14 7.36
N PRO A 563 20.25 4.15 7.91
CA PRO A 563 20.65 2.74 7.81
C PRO A 563 20.50 2.23 6.37
N GLU A 564 21.64 2.10 5.72
CA GLU A 564 21.85 1.45 4.43
C GLU A 564 21.61 -0.06 4.61
N PHE A 565 20.69 -0.66 3.85
CA PHE A 565 20.54 -2.11 3.83
C PHE A 565 21.39 -2.66 2.68
N ASP A 566 22.43 -3.42 3.03
CA ASP A 566 23.34 -3.99 2.05
C ASP A 566 22.70 -5.20 1.34
N VAL A 567 22.37 -5.03 0.05
CA VAL A 567 21.77 -6.08 -0.77
C VAL A 567 22.85 -7.03 -1.27
N GLY A 568 22.81 -8.30 -0.83
CA GLY A 568 23.84 -9.29 -1.15
C GLY A 568 23.54 -10.17 -2.36
N LEU A 569 22.26 -10.39 -2.69
CA LEU A 569 21.84 -11.25 -3.81
C LEU A 569 20.36 -11.00 -4.15
N ILE A 570 20.03 -10.92 -5.43
CA ILE A 570 18.63 -10.97 -5.90
C ILE A 570 18.42 -12.29 -6.64
N THR A 571 17.45 -13.09 -6.22
CA THR A 571 17.11 -14.37 -6.88
C THR A 571 15.84 -14.21 -7.71
N VAL A 572 15.82 -14.79 -8.92
CA VAL A 572 14.68 -14.72 -9.84
C VAL A 572 14.33 -16.12 -10.33
N ASP A 573 13.10 -16.57 -10.08
CA ASP A 573 12.55 -17.83 -10.55
C ASP A 573 11.77 -17.64 -11.85
N MET A 574 12.16 -18.38 -12.88
CA MET A 574 11.61 -18.29 -14.23
C MET A 574 11.27 -19.68 -14.76
N SER A 575 10.04 -19.87 -15.24
CA SER A 575 9.68 -21.07 -16.00
C SER A 575 9.78 -20.80 -17.49
N ILE A 576 10.47 -21.67 -18.21
CA ILE A 576 10.61 -21.63 -19.67
C ILE A 576 9.98 -22.89 -20.24
N ASN A 577 9.11 -22.76 -21.24
CA ASN A 577 8.39 -23.88 -21.87
C ASN A 577 9.28 -24.65 -22.88
N VAL A 578 10.47 -25.02 -22.43
CA VAL A 578 11.48 -25.81 -23.16
C VAL A 578 12.07 -26.83 -22.18
N THR A 579 12.35 -28.04 -22.64
CA THR A 579 12.95 -29.09 -21.82
C THR A 579 14.42 -28.81 -21.54
N TYR A 580 14.91 -29.20 -20.36
CA TYR A 580 16.27 -28.90 -19.92
C TYR A 580 17.37 -29.30 -20.93
N PRO A 581 17.32 -30.48 -21.59
CA PRO A 581 18.32 -30.85 -22.59
C PRO A 581 18.44 -29.86 -23.76
N ASN A 582 17.32 -29.26 -24.18
CA ASN A 582 17.27 -28.30 -25.28
C ASN A 582 17.65 -26.88 -24.82
N LEU A 583 17.40 -26.57 -23.55
CA LEU A 583 17.72 -25.27 -22.96
C LEU A 583 19.18 -25.16 -22.52
N LYS A 584 19.79 -26.27 -22.09
CA LYS A 584 21.18 -26.36 -21.60
C LYS A 584 22.22 -25.64 -22.48
N PRO A 585 22.26 -25.80 -23.82
CA PRO A 585 23.24 -25.09 -24.65
C PRO A 585 23.02 -23.57 -24.72
N HIS A 586 21.83 -23.06 -24.41
CA HIS A 586 21.46 -21.64 -24.51
C HIS A 586 21.47 -20.90 -23.17
N LEU A 587 21.81 -21.58 -22.06
CA LEU A 587 21.79 -20.98 -20.71
C LEU A 587 22.72 -19.77 -20.58
N HIS A 588 23.85 -19.77 -21.29
CA HIS A 588 24.80 -18.67 -21.23
C HIS A 588 24.28 -17.42 -21.95
N GLU A 589 23.77 -17.59 -23.18
CA GLU A 589 23.12 -16.53 -23.95
C GLU A 589 21.92 -15.94 -23.19
N LEU A 590 21.15 -16.80 -22.53
CA LEU A 590 20.03 -16.40 -21.69
C LEU A 590 20.47 -15.54 -20.48
N ALA A 591 21.59 -15.87 -19.85
CA ALA A 591 22.16 -15.07 -18.76
C ALA A 591 22.58 -13.67 -19.25
N GLU A 592 23.20 -13.58 -20.43
CA GLU A 592 23.61 -12.31 -21.03
C GLU A 592 22.42 -11.42 -21.40
N LEU A 593 21.35 -12.02 -21.93
CA LEU A 593 20.12 -11.30 -22.25
C LEU A 593 19.42 -10.78 -20.99
N ILE A 594 19.34 -11.59 -19.93
CA ILE A 594 18.81 -11.16 -18.63
C ILE A 594 19.65 -10.00 -18.08
N ALA A 595 20.98 -10.09 -18.14
CA ALA A 595 21.85 -9.01 -17.67
C ALA A 595 21.66 -7.72 -18.47
N LYS A 596 21.52 -7.82 -19.79
CA LYS A 596 21.25 -6.69 -20.68
C LYS A 596 19.92 -6.00 -20.36
N GLU A 597 18.84 -6.75 -20.19
CA GLU A 597 17.52 -6.20 -19.84
C GLU A 597 17.51 -5.55 -18.45
N LEU A 598 18.32 -6.08 -17.54
CA LEU A 598 18.49 -5.54 -16.19
C LEU A 598 19.52 -4.40 -16.11
N GLU A 599 20.19 -4.05 -17.22
CA GLU A 599 21.25 -3.04 -17.31
C GLU A 599 22.40 -3.27 -16.32
N ILE A 600 22.82 -4.52 -16.19
CA ILE A 600 23.93 -4.96 -15.32
C ILE A 600 24.95 -5.81 -16.10
N ASP A 601 26.11 -6.06 -15.51
CA ASP A 601 27.13 -6.91 -16.13
C ASP A 601 26.70 -8.38 -16.16
N SER A 602 26.97 -9.09 -17.26
CA SER A 602 26.57 -10.49 -17.43
C SER A 602 27.19 -11.44 -16.41
N ARG A 603 28.34 -11.10 -15.82
CA ARG A 603 28.99 -11.88 -14.74
C ARG A 603 28.22 -11.85 -13.42
N GLN A 604 27.36 -10.84 -13.26
CA GLN A 604 26.49 -10.70 -12.10
C GLN A 604 25.31 -11.68 -12.14
N VAL A 605 24.92 -12.19 -13.32
CA VAL A 605 23.79 -13.10 -13.48
C VAL A 605 24.27 -14.54 -13.57
N ARG A 606 23.88 -15.39 -12.61
CA ARG A 606 24.31 -16.79 -12.52
C ARG A 606 23.13 -17.73 -12.28
N VAL A 607 23.19 -18.92 -12.85
CA VAL A 607 22.21 -19.97 -12.56
C VAL A 607 22.49 -20.54 -11.16
N MET A 608 21.48 -20.57 -10.29
CA MET A 608 21.56 -21.16 -8.96
C MET A 608 20.96 -22.55 -8.88
N ASN A 609 19.82 -22.77 -9.54
CA ASN A 609 19.16 -24.08 -9.55
C ASN A 609 18.35 -24.26 -10.85
N ILE A 610 18.25 -25.50 -11.32
CA ILE A 610 17.42 -25.87 -12.47
C ILE A 610 16.61 -27.11 -12.10
N THR A 611 15.30 -27.03 -12.27
CA THR A 611 14.38 -28.15 -12.06
C THR A 611 13.58 -28.42 -13.32
N SER A 612 13.56 -29.67 -13.79
CA SER A 612 12.75 -30.06 -14.95
C SER A 612 11.34 -30.44 -14.48
N GLN A 613 10.31 -29.83 -15.05
CA GLN A 613 8.91 -30.11 -14.73
C GLN A 613 8.10 -30.33 -16.02
N GLY A 614 7.91 -31.59 -16.40
CA GLY A 614 7.20 -31.96 -17.63
C GLY A 614 7.88 -31.40 -18.88
N ASN A 615 7.14 -30.62 -19.68
CA ASN A 615 7.63 -29.95 -20.89
C ASN A 615 8.30 -28.59 -20.64
N SER A 616 8.43 -28.18 -19.36
CA SER A 616 8.99 -26.90 -18.96
C SER A 616 10.20 -27.06 -18.04
N THR A 617 11.07 -26.07 -18.05
CA THR A 617 12.24 -25.98 -17.16
C THR A 617 12.08 -24.78 -16.25
N LEU A 618 12.16 -25.01 -14.95
CA LEU A 618 12.22 -23.97 -13.93
C LEU A 618 13.68 -23.63 -13.66
N ILE A 619 14.06 -22.37 -13.85
CA ILE A 619 15.41 -21.85 -13.58
C ILE A 619 15.32 -20.82 -12.46
N ARG A 620 16.16 -20.98 -11.44
CA ARG A 620 16.47 -19.93 -10.46
C ARG A 620 17.75 -19.23 -10.85
N TRP A 621 17.66 -17.96 -11.18
CA TRP A 621 18.76 -17.04 -11.43
C TRP A 621 19.16 -16.34 -10.13
N GLY A 622 20.45 -16.05 -9.97
CA GLY A 622 21.02 -15.23 -8.91
C GLY A 622 21.75 -14.05 -9.53
N ILE A 623 21.43 -12.85 -9.06
CA ILE A 623 21.96 -11.57 -9.49
C ILE A 623 22.82 -11.05 -8.32
N PHE A 624 24.13 -11.08 -8.52
CA PHE A 624 25.13 -10.75 -7.52
C PHE A 624 25.62 -9.30 -7.66
N PRO A 625 26.23 -8.71 -6.62
CA PRO A 625 26.97 -7.46 -6.72
C PRO A 625 28.07 -7.54 -7.80
N ALA A 626 28.55 -6.38 -8.27
CA ALA A 626 29.71 -6.33 -9.15
C ALA A 626 30.93 -6.95 -8.46
N GLU A 627 31.88 -7.54 -9.21
CA GLU A 627 33.02 -8.27 -8.61
C GLU A 627 33.91 -7.41 -7.70
N SER A 628 33.82 -6.07 -7.79
CA SER A 628 34.51 -5.13 -6.90
C SER A 628 33.81 -4.87 -5.56
N ASP A 629 32.56 -5.28 -5.41
CA ASP A 629 31.68 -4.82 -4.32
C ASP A 629 31.14 -5.99 -3.51
N ASN A 630 31.14 -5.84 -2.18
CA ASN A 630 30.55 -6.84 -1.29
C ASN A 630 29.01 -6.77 -1.28
N ALA A 631 28.44 -5.64 -1.69
CA ALA A 631 27.02 -5.32 -1.66
C ALA A 631 26.60 -4.59 -2.94
N MET A 632 25.36 -4.80 -3.37
CA MET A 632 24.73 -4.01 -4.42
C MET A 632 24.20 -2.71 -3.82
N SER A 633 24.44 -1.58 -4.51
CA SER A 633 23.90 -0.28 -4.09
C SER A 633 22.36 -0.31 -4.08
N ASN A 634 21.73 0.46 -3.18
CA ASN A 634 20.27 0.55 -3.11
C ASN A 634 19.65 1.06 -4.43
N ALA A 635 20.34 1.97 -5.13
CA ALA A 635 19.92 2.46 -6.44
C ALA A 635 19.94 1.34 -7.51
N THR A 636 21.00 0.53 -7.55
CA THR A 636 21.12 -0.61 -8.47
C THR A 636 20.07 -1.68 -8.15
N ALA A 637 19.89 -2.03 -6.87
CA ALA A 637 18.91 -3.03 -6.45
C ALA A 637 17.48 -2.61 -6.79
N MET A 638 17.12 -1.35 -6.51
CA MET A 638 15.80 -0.82 -6.87
C MET A 638 15.60 -0.72 -8.38
N GLY A 639 16.64 -0.38 -9.15
CA GLY A 639 16.58 -0.40 -10.62
C GLY A 639 16.29 -1.79 -11.19
N ILE A 640 16.94 -2.83 -10.65
CA ILE A 640 16.69 -4.23 -11.04
C ILE A 640 15.27 -4.67 -10.67
N ILE A 641 14.83 -4.38 -9.43
CA ILE A 641 13.49 -4.72 -8.95
C ILE A 641 12.40 -4.04 -9.78
N TYR A 642 12.60 -2.76 -10.10
CA TYR A 642 11.68 -2.01 -10.96
C TYR A 642 11.49 -2.68 -12.32
N ARG A 643 12.57 -3.15 -12.96
CA ARG A 643 12.52 -3.83 -14.27
C ARG A 643 11.88 -5.22 -14.20
N LEU A 644 12.12 -5.96 -13.11
CA LEU A 644 11.49 -7.26 -12.87
C LEU A 644 9.97 -7.16 -12.62
N THR A 645 9.52 -6.10 -11.93
CA THR A 645 8.11 -5.87 -11.58
C THR A 645 7.26 -5.39 -12.74
N GLN A 646 7.85 -4.62 -13.67
CA GLN A 646 7.15 -4.10 -14.85
C GLN A 646 7.08 -5.11 -16.03
N HIS A 647 7.39 -6.40 -15.83
CA HIS A 647 7.47 -7.44 -16.89
C HIS A 647 8.38 -7.10 -18.08
N HIS A 648 9.46 -6.32 -17.87
CA HIS A 648 10.30 -5.80 -18.96
C HIS A 648 11.37 -6.77 -19.48
N VAL A 649 11.65 -7.89 -18.82
CA VAL A 649 12.65 -8.84 -19.31
C VAL A 649 12.12 -9.53 -20.57
N GLN A 650 12.54 -9.07 -21.75
CA GLN A 650 12.19 -9.63 -23.05
C GLN A 650 13.22 -10.68 -23.48
N LEU A 651 12.81 -11.94 -23.55
CA LEU A 651 13.64 -13.01 -24.06
C LEU A 651 13.29 -13.31 -25.53
N PRO A 652 14.27 -13.66 -26.38
CA PRO A 652 14.06 -14.00 -27.78
C PRO A 652 12.98 -15.07 -28.00
N GLU A 653 12.19 -14.92 -29.06
CA GLU A 653 11.04 -15.80 -29.38
C GLU A 653 11.43 -17.28 -29.63
N ASN A 654 12.70 -17.55 -29.95
CA ASN A 654 13.23 -18.90 -30.18
C ASN A 654 13.30 -19.76 -28.90
N LEU A 655 13.16 -19.16 -27.72
CA LEU A 655 13.19 -19.83 -26.41
C LEU A 655 11.80 -20.27 -25.90
N GLY A 656 10.74 -20.08 -26.70
CA GLY A 656 9.37 -20.41 -26.34
C GLY A 656 8.75 -19.43 -25.33
N SER A 657 7.54 -19.73 -24.85
CA SER A 657 6.88 -18.92 -23.82
C SER A 657 7.58 -19.08 -22.47
N TYR A 658 7.94 -17.97 -21.83
CA TYR A 658 8.49 -17.94 -20.49
C TYR A 658 7.57 -17.15 -19.56
N GLN A 659 7.68 -17.42 -18.26
CA GLN A 659 6.95 -16.72 -17.21
C GLN A 659 7.89 -16.48 -16.04
N LEU A 660 7.93 -15.23 -15.57
CA LEU A 660 8.55 -14.88 -14.30
C LEU A 660 7.61 -15.32 -13.18
N LEU A 661 8.08 -16.18 -12.29
CA LEU A 661 7.23 -16.78 -11.24
C LEU A 661 7.37 -16.04 -9.92
N GLU A 662 8.60 -15.82 -9.47
CA GLU A 662 8.90 -15.19 -8.19
C GLU A 662 10.27 -14.53 -8.26
N TRP A 663 10.51 -13.47 -7.48
CA TRP A 663 11.84 -12.93 -7.23
C TRP A 663 11.98 -12.56 -5.76
N ASN A 664 13.21 -12.54 -5.24
CA ASN A 664 13.49 -12.26 -3.83
C ASN A 664 14.83 -11.55 -3.67
N VAL A 665 14.93 -10.64 -2.70
CA VAL A 665 16.17 -9.96 -2.33
C VAL A 665 16.69 -10.58 -1.03
N GLN A 666 17.96 -10.97 -1.01
CA GLN A 666 18.62 -11.51 0.16
C GLN A 666 19.63 -10.48 0.66
N PRO A 667 19.57 -10.09 1.96
CA PRO A 667 20.57 -9.22 2.55
C PRO A 667 21.92 -9.95 2.62
N LEU A 668 23.01 -9.18 2.68
CA LEU A 668 24.35 -9.72 2.94
C LEU A 668 24.31 -10.64 4.18
N PRO A 669 24.82 -11.88 4.09
CA PRO A 669 24.95 -12.73 5.26
C PRO A 669 25.97 -12.09 6.21
N ARG A 670 25.52 -11.30 7.19
CA ARG A 670 26.35 -10.96 8.34
C ARG A 670 26.65 -12.26 9.08
N ARG A 671 27.91 -12.70 8.97
CA ARG A 671 28.47 -13.77 9.78
C ARG A 671 28.19 -13.40 11.25
N SER A 672 27.31 -14.13 11.91
CA SER A 672 26.95 -13.79 13.29
C SER A 672 28.20 -13.97 14.15
N TRP A 673 28.40 -13.09 15.14
CA TRP A 673 29.50 -13.20 16.12
C TRP A 673 29.62 -14.63 16.69
N PHE A 674 28.49 -15.33 16.82
CA PHE A 674 28.41 -16.74 17.21
C PHE A 674 29.16 -17.68 16.24
N GLN A 675 29.03 -17.51 14.92
CA GLN A 675 29.71 -18.38 13.95
C GLN A 675 31.23 -18.20 13.94
N GLU A 676 31.76 -17.01 14.24
CA GLU A 676 33.21 -16.81 14.37
C GLU A 676 33.78 -17.43 15.65
N HIS A 677 33.00 -17.44 16.73
CA HIS A 677 33.49 -17.85 18.04
C HIS A 677 33.05 -19.27 18.45
N VAL A 678 32.20 -19.95 17.68
CA VAL A 678 31.76 -21.32 17.95
C VAL A 678 32.94 -22.29 18.04
N VAL A 679 33.94 -22.18 17.16
CA VAL A 679 35.12 -23.05 17.21
C VAL A 679 35.93 -22.80 18.48
N SER A 680 36.11 -21.55 18.87
CA SER A 680 36.80 -21.16 20.12
C SER A 680 36.02 -21.60 21.37
N MET A 681 34.70 -21.51 21.35
CA MET A 681 33.83 -22.00 22.43
C MET A 681 33.86 -23.52 22.54
N LEU A 682 33.84 -24.24 21.41
CA LEU A 682 33.97 -25.71 21.38
C LEU A 682 35.35 -26.16 21.88
N LEU A 683 36.42 -25.45 21.50
CA LEU A 683 37.77 -25.67 22.05
C LEU A 683 37.82 -25.41 23.56
N GLY A 684 37.19 -24.34 24.04
CA GLY A 684 37.08 -24.03 25.47
C GLY A 684 36.34 -25.12 26.25
N ILE A 685 35.20 -25.58 25.74
CA ILE A 685 34.41 -26.67 26.36
C ILE A 685 35.21 -27.97 26.38
N LEU A 686 35.91 -28.31 25.29
CA LEU A 686 36.76 -29.50 25.23
C LEU A 686 37.89 -29.45 26.28
N LEU A 687 38.48 -28.27 26.49
CA LEU A 687 39.54 -28.07 27.46
C LEU A 687 39.03 -28.22 28.90
N VAL A 688 37.83 -27.71 29.20
CA VAL A 688 37.16 -27.92 30.50
C VAL A 688 36.82 -29.39 30.74
N ILE A 689 36.34 -30.10 29.72
CA ILE A 689 36.06 -31.54 29.82
C ILE A 689 37.35 -32.33 30.09
N LEU A 690 38.45 -32.00 29.41
CA LEU A 690 39.74 -32.66 29.63
C LEU A 690 40.30 -32.40 31.03
N VAL A 691 40.21 -31.17 31.53
CA VAL A 691 40.63 -30.82 32.90
C VAL A 691 39.78 -31.55 33.93
N THR A 692 38.47 -31.58 33.77
CA THR A 692 37.56 -32.27 34.70
C THR A 692 37.76 -33.79 34.69
N LEU A 693 37.98 -34.41 33.53
CA LEU A 693 38.31 -35.84 33.43
C LEU A 693 39.67 -36.17 34.06
N SER A 694 40.68 -35.31 33.88
CA SER A 694 42.00 -35.50 34.51
C SER A 694 41.92 -35.40 36.04
N ALA A 695 41.17 -34.42 36.56
CA ALA A 695 40.93 -34.27 38.00
C ALA A 695 40.17 -35.48 38.56
N PHE A 696 39.18 -36.00 37.82
CA PHE A 696 38.44 -37.21 38.20
C PHE A 696 39.34 -38.45 38.24
N LEU A 697 40.23 -38.62 37.25
CA LEU A 697 41.24 -39.69 37.25
C LEU A 697 42.21 -39.58 38.44
N VAL A 698 42.66 -38.38 38.78
CA VAL A 698 43.50 -38.14 39.97
C VAL A 698 42.75 -38.51 41.25
N VAL A 699 41.47 -38.14 41.38
CA VAL A 699 40.64 -38.52 42.53
C VAL A 699 40.41 -40.04 42.60
N LEU A 700 40.23 -40.72 41.47
CA LEU A 700 40.09 -42.17 41.43
C LEU A 700 41.38 -42.89 41.82
N VAL A 701 42.55 -42.42 41.35
CA VAL A 701 43.85 -42.95 41.77
C VAL A 701 44.11 -42.68 43.25
N TRP A 702 43.75 -41.48 43.74
CA TRP A 702 43.85 -41.12 45.16
C TRP A 702 42.95 -41.99 46.05
N ARG A 703 41.70 -42.23 45.63
CA ARG A 703 40.77 -43.16 46.31
C ARG A 703 41.27 -44.59 46.28
N LYS A 704 41.81 -45.07 45.15
CA LYS A 704 42.34 -46.44 45.05
C LYS A 704 43.60 -46.64 45.91
N LYS A 705 44.39 -45.57 46.11
CA LYS A 705 45.56 -45.55 47.00
C LYS A 705 45.18 -45.49 48.49
N PHE A 706 44.06 -44.84 48.84
CA PHE A 706 43.59 -44.70 50.23
C PHE A 706 42.55 -45.73 50.69
N SER A 707 41.87 -46.45 49.80
CA SER A 707 40.98 -47.56 50.17
C SER A 707 41.71 -48.84 50.59
N GLY A 708 43.04 -48.84 50.64
CA GLY A 708 43.86 -49.96 51.14
C GLY A 708 44.16 -49.92 52.65
N GLN A 709 43.83 -48.86 53.37
CA GLN A 709 44.11 -48.73 54.81
C GLN A 709 43.04 -47.87 55.51
N ALA A 710 41.99 -48.50 56.04
CA ALA A 710 41.27 -48.07 57.25
C ALA A 710 40.10 -49.02 57.54
N ALA A 711 40.37 -50.09 58.28
CA ALA A 711 39.36 -50.78 59.05
C ALA A 711 39.16 -50.00 60.36
N TYR A 712 37.94 -49.57 60.68
CA TYR A 712 37.62 -49.10 62.04
C TYR A 712 36.18 -49.47 62.43
N ARG A 713 36.08 -50.04 63.63
CA ARG A 713 34.92 -50.72 64.24
C ARG A 713 33.91 -49.73 64.86
N PRO A 714 32.62 -50.10 64.98
CA PRO A 714 31.61 -49.30 65.66
C PRO A 714 31.45 -49.73 67.13
N VAL A 715 31.29 -48.78 68.06
CA VAL A 715 30.72 -49.03 69.39
C VAL A 715 30.04 -47.75 69.88
N ASP A 716 28.71 -47.77 69.92
CA ASP A 716 27.95 -47.04 70.95
C ASP A 716 27.39 -48.09 71.91
N SER A 717 27.76 -47.90 73.16
CA SER A 717 27.48 -48.74 74.31
C SER A 717 26.05 -48.56 74.81
N VAL A 718 25.37 -49.67 75.09
CA VAL A 718 24.33 -49.74 76.12
C VAL A 718 24.94 -50.52 77.28
N VAL A 719 25.07 -49.88 78.44
CA VAL A 719 25.43 -50.53 79.71
C VAL A 719 24.26 -50.34 80.68
N PRO A 720 23.72 -51.43 81.24
CA PRO A 720 23.06 -51.43 82.53
C PRO A 720 23.93 -52.17 83.55
N GLU A 721 24.48 -51.41 84.48
CA GLU A 721 24.35 -51.58 85.94
C GLU A 721 23.96 -52.97 86.49
N GLN A 722 24.84 -53.58 87.31
CA GLN A 722 24.47 -53.96 88.68
C GLN A 722 25.69 -54.29 89.57
N GLU A 723 25.89 -53.42 90.57
CA GLU A 723 26.17 -53.68 91.99
C GLU A 723 26.73 -55.06 92.40
N LEU A 724 27.88 -55.05 93.09
CA LEU A 724 27.99 -55.65 94.43
C LEU A 724 29.13 -55.01 95.25
N GLN A 725 28.74 -54.70 96.50
CA GLN A 725 29.43 -53.99 97.59
C GLN A 725 30.51 -54.84 98.33
N PRO A 726 31.28 -54.26 99.28
CA PRO A 726 32.68 -54.64 99.51
C PRO A 726 32.88 -55.76 100.54
N LEU A 727 33.64 -56.79 100.14
CA LEU A 727 34.84 -57.34 100.79
C LEU A 727 35.33 -58.56 100.00
#